data_AF-A0A1G2QGT8-F1
#
_entry.id   AF-A0A1G2QGT8-F1
#
_cell.length_a   1.000
_cell.length_b   1.000
_cell.length_c   1.000
_cell.angle_alpha   90.00
_cell.angle_beta   90.00
_cell.angle_gamma   90.00
#
_symmetry.space_group_name_H-M   'P 1'
#
loop_
_entity.id
_entity.type
_entity.pdbx_description
1 polymer ?
#
loop_
_entity_poly.entity_id
_entity_poly.type
_entity_poly.pdbx_seq_one_letter_code
_entity_poly.pdbx_strand_id
1 'polypeptide(L)'
;MEAKKYVIFMLALAFIPALVFGYSNKTTHPFLTGEAIKLFENTTGQQLSETEKSAIKNGSIEEDNGVRWLEHFYDPVNNRGLFNDRFDTSKKWAIGQSRVKNGFSWDDAIYDYVYGDKTKGLNILGHVIHLLEDKTVPEHTRDDPHPMRSTYESYTKNLNSVLTGELVALNSIEDYFDQAASFTNANFFSDDTILKDYQNPKIAKEINSNISGHTWGINNLGIKIIDIKREIKKDTGDVYNFYSLTDFDNQIMADYWSTLGPKAVGYSAGVIKLFFAEVEKEKQTGALREARRPWWEKLIDVAKARIDQTLATVSLSSRGESDVPTEPSGNDDNQTEPTTDESVQPPIQTPAEKIAELEARLRELRQQLETLIGANQTAVLSVIGSTNSVLVSAGGETIDITEPVSSTTEELPTGLPAPTITSPADFLTPFTTTTITFSGTASASTTQVFVPEMNNASTTVGEDQSWTLTISFTTLGTTTINFLATDGLLVSEATPVTLAIAEEPVRQIFLESSDCDQNFTDSADGHCLILGSKTQTTLSWRISDSQEYSYKLYRFAENWTDYNQRPINPNNKVLLATGGSDFVLNKNESADLAGLLLEAYDGEGNLIASTTKDLWFLTRGPIYLSEIGWAPTTTEPAGAVGDEWIELAHNFPFALNLAGLKIKSADGQIDVTLPSTPFERALNIWTYNYYLIERNNDGVISDISADLAIPFSATDDGATDLLTDTGGFKLKLIREKGDGEEIIDETPTFDRQCQSLPTGQVCWPDPTSAGNSIERKQEYKSGLNLNNWQYHRPDKERYGLDRQGREIYGTPRQKNTLEFLSLF
;
A
#
# COMPACT_ATOMS: atom_id res chain seq x y z
N MET A 1 4.95 -30.51 -23.23
CA MET A 1 3.54 -30.96 -23.23
C MET A 1 3.09 -30.95 -21.79
N GLU A 2 2.08 -30.21 -21.36
CA GLU A 2 1.23 -29.23 -21.99
C GLU A 2 0.78 -28.34 -20.84
N ALA A 3 1.03 -27.03 -20.96
CA ALA A 3 0.07 -26.08 -20.44
C ALA A 3 -1.25 -26.36 -21.15
N LYS A 4 -2.34 -26.51 -20.39
CA LYS A 4 -3.65 -25.93 -20.73
C LYS A 4 -4.68 -26.25 -19.65
N LYS A 5 -5.37 -25.18 -19.22
CA LYS A 5 -6.49 -25.09 -18.26
C LYS A 5 -5.97 -25.01 -16.82
N TYR A 6 -5.83 -23.84 -16.16
CA TYR A 6 -6.79 -22.75 -16.02
C TYR A 6 -6.06 -21.39 -15.91
N VAL A 7 -6.23 -20.56 -16.94
CA VAL A 7 -5.71 -19.18 -17.06
C VAL A 7 -6.80 -18.15 -16.68
N ILE A 8 -7.81 -18.50 -15.86
CA ILE A 8 -8.99 -17.62 -15.71
C ILE A 8 -9.38 -17.27 -14.26
N PHE A 9 -8.72 -17.79 -13.20
CA PHE A 9 -9.23 -17.55 -11.84
C PHE A 9 -8.24 -17.00 -10.79
N MET A 10 -6.99 -16.69 -11.16
CA MET A 10 -5.97 -16.10 -10.26
C MET A 10 -5.62 -14.64 -10.61
N LEU A 11 -6.51 -13.95 -11.34
CA LEU A 11 -6.40 -12.54 -11.70
C LEU A 11 -7.35 -11.64 -10.90
N ALA A 12 -8.09 -12.19 -9.91
CA ALA A 12 -9.17 -11.48 -9.23
C ALA A 12 -8.89 -11.13 -7.74
N LEU A 13 -7.75 -11.54 -7.15
CA LEU A 13 -7.54 -11.42 -5.69
C LEU A 13 -6.23 -10.71 -5.27
N ALA A 14 -5.42 -10.22 -6.21
CA ALA A 14 -4.25 -9.37 -5.93
C ALA A 14 -4.54 -7.85 -6.03
N PHE A 15 -5.81 -7.47 -6.24
CA PHE A 15 -6.28 -6.08 -6.34
C PHE A 15 -7.31 -5.75 -5.25
N ILE A 16 -6.97 -5.96 -3.98
CA ILE A 16 -7.67 -5.24 -2.92
C ILE A 16 -6.77 -4.07 -2.52
N PRO A 17 -7.08 -2.82 -2.93
CA PRO A 17 -6.31 -1.66 -2.51
C PRO A 17 -6.41 -1.57 -0.99
N ALA A 18 -5.27 -1.58 -0.30
CA ALA A 18 -5.19 -0.98 1.02
C ALA A 18 -5.45 0.51 0.79
N LEU A 19 -6.66 0.98 1.03
CA LEU A 19 -7.01 2.38 0.85
C LEU A 19 -6.30 3.17 1.96
N VAL A 20 -5.17 3.77 1.65
CA VAL A 20 -4.70 4.94 2.41
C VAL A 20 -5.46 6.10 1.81
N PHE A 21 -6.40 6.66 2.57
CA PHE A 21 -7.28 7.69 2.06
C PHE A 21 -6.51 9.03 2.04
N GLY A 22 -6.69 9.81 0.98
CA GLY A 22 -6.46 11.26 1.00
C GLY A 22 -7.73 11.98 1.44
N TYR A 23 -7.80 13.30 1.22
CA TYR A 23 -9.11 13.95 1.14
C TYR A 23 -10.02 13.11 0.22
N SER A 24 -11.31 13.00 0.51
CA SER A 24 -12.12 12.08 -0.29
C SER A 24 -12.17 12.51 -1.76
N ASN A 25 -11.66 11.67 -2.67
CA ASN A 25 -11.76 11.87 -4.12
C ASN A 25 -13.17 12.12 -4.63
N LYS A 26 -14.21 11.66 -3.94
CA LYS A 26 -15.61 11.84 -4.35
C LYS A 26 -16.26 13.11 -3.80
N THR A 27 -15.69 13.72 -2.77
CA THR A 27 -16.31 14.87 -2.10
C THR A 27 -15.33 16.01 -1.89
N THR A 28 -14.25 15.82 -1.12
CA THR A 28 -13.39 16.91 -0.66
C THR A 28 -12.44 17.46 -1.73
N HIS A 29 -11.70 16.62 -2.46
CA HIS A 29 -10.82 17.09 -3.57
C HIS A 29 -11.58 17.87 -4.66
N PRO A 30 -12.66 17.32 -5.27
CA PRO A 30 -13.40 18.04 -6.29
C PRO A 30 -14.08 19.33 -5.76
N PHE A 31 -14.38 19.37 -4.46
CA PHE A 31 -14.87 20.58 -3.78
C PHE A 31 -13.76 21.64 -3.67
N LEU A 32 -12.60 21.30 -3.10
CA LEU A 32 -11.46 22.20 -2.93
C LEU A 32 -10.96 22.73 -4.28
N THR A 33 -10.78 21.84 -5.25
CA THR A 33 -10.41 22.20 -6.63
C THR A 33 -11.45 23.13 -7.26
N GLY A 34 -12.75 22.90 -7.00
CA GLY A 34 -13.82 23.77 -7.45
C GLY A 34 -13.77 25.18 -6.85
N GLU A 35 -13.51 25.30 -5.55
CA GLU A 35 -13.32 26.60 -4.89
C GLU A 35 -12.03 27.30 -5.35
N ALA A 36 -10.96 26.54 -5.61
CA ALA A 36 -9.71 27.06 -6.15
C ALA A 36 -9.88 27.68 -7.54
N ILE A 37 -10.63 27.02 -8.42
CA ILE A 37 -11.02 27.56 -9.74
C ILE A 37 -11.78 28.88 -9.56
N LYS A 38 -12.80 28.92 -8.69
CA LYS A 38 -13.57 30.16 -8.44
C LYS A 38 -12.68 31.28 -7.92
N LEU A 39 -11.77 30.98 -6.98
CA LEU A 39 -10.83 31.96 -6.44
C LEU A 39 -9.88 32.48 -7.53
N PHE A 40 -9.36 31.60 -8.37
CA PHE A 40 -8.54 31.96 -9.53
C PHE A 40 -9.29 32.89 -10.50
N GLU A 41 -10.52 32.53 -10.91
CA GLU A 41 -11.33 33.31 -11.85
C GLU A 41 -11.65 34.69 -11.29
N ASN A 42 -12.02 34.76 -10.01
CA ASN A 42 -12.34 36.01 -9.33
C ASN A 42 -11.11 36.91 -9.15
N THR A 43 -9.93 36.34 -8.89
CA THR A 43 -8.72 37.11 -8.61
C THR A 43 -8.02 37.59 -9.88
N THR A 44 -8.03 36.77 -10.94
CA THR A 44 -7.30 37.06 -12.18
C THR A 44 -8.17 37.67 -13.28
N GLY A 45 -9.49 37.48 -13.20
CA GLY A 45 -10.43 37.83 -14.26
C GLY A 45 -10.42 36.87 -15.46
N GLN A 46 -9.54 35.85 -15.48
CA GLN A 46 -9.51 34.82 -16.51
C GLN A 46 -10.62 33.82 -16.26
N GLN A 47 -11.53 33.65 -17.22
CA GLN A 47 -12.65 32.71 -17.13
C GLN A 47 -12.30 31.39 -17.82
N LEU A 48 -12.58 30.28 -17.16
CA LEU A 48 -12.49 28.94 -17.72
C LEU A 48 -13.87 28.51 -18.22
N SER A 49 -13.91 27.77 -19.33
CA SER A 49 -15.12 27.11 -19.80
C SER A 49 -15.50 25.94 -18.89
N GLU A 50 -16.77 25.54 -18.89
CA GLU A 50 -17.23 24.42 -18.07
C GLU A 50 -16.52 23.09 -18.38
N THR A 51 -16.10 22.89 -19.64
CA THR A 51 -15.28 21.73 -20.03
C THR A 51 -13.90 21.77 -19.39
N GLU A 52 -13.25 22.94 -19.37
CA GLU A 52 -11.93 23.12 -18.74
C GLU A 52 -12.02 22.93 -17.23
N LYS A 53 -13.03 23.51 -16.59
CA LYS A 53 -13.28 23.33 -15.15
C LYS A 53 -13.51 21.85 -14.80
N SER A 54 -14.29 21.16 -15.63
CA SER A 54 -14.58 19.74 -15.45
C SER A 54 -13.33 18.88 -15.64
N ALA A 55 -12.46 19.21 -16.59
CA ALA A 55 -11.22 18.48 -16.80
C ALA A 55 -10.30 18.55 -15.56
N ILE A 56 -10.07 19.75 -15.02
CA ILE A 56 -9.25 19.93 -13.81
C ILE A 56 -9.86 19.17 -12.63
N LYS A 57 -11.18 19.29 -12.41
CA LYS A 57 -11.87 18.55 -11.35
C LYS A 57 -11.75 17.04 -11.54
N ASN A 58 -11.93 16.52 -12.75
CA ASN A 58 -11.83 15.08 -12.99
C ASN A 58 -10.43 14.56 -12.68
N GLY A 59 -9.38 15.29 -13.06
CA GLY A 59 -8.01 14.92 -12.68
C GLY A 59 -7.81 14.83 -11.18
N SER A 60 -8.40 15.79 -10.42
CA SER A 60 -8.34 15.76 -8.95
C SER A 60 -9.08 14.58 -8.31
N ILE A 61 -10.04 13.98 -9.04
CA ILE A 61 -10.76 12.77 -8.61
C ILE A 61 -9.96 11.51 -8.98
N GLU A 62 -9.33 11.54 -10.16
CA GLU A 62 -8.70 10.37 -10.77
C GLU A 62 -7.34 10.01 -10.15
N GLU A 63 -6.68 10.95 -9.45
CA GLU A 63 -5.37 10.72 -8.84
C GLU A 63 -5.38 9.64 -7.75
N ASP A 64 -6.51 9.43 -7.08
CA ASP A 64 -6.71 8.35 -6.09
C ASP A 64 -6.96 6.97 -6.72
N ASN A 65 -7.02 6.86 -8.05
CA ASN A 65 -7.34 5.60 -8.70
C ASN A 65 -6.16 4.61 -8.65
N GLY A 66 -6.47 3.37 -8.27
CA GLY A 66 -5.51 2.27 -8.33
C GLY A 66 -4.48 2.31 -7.21
N VAL A 67 -3.19 2.39 -7.57
CA VAL A 67 -2.05 2.35 -6.64
C VAL A 67 -1.31 3.68 -6.51
N ARG A 68 -1.82 4.73 -7.16
CA ARG A 68 -1.18 6.05 -7.22
C ARG A 68 -1.08 6.74 -5.86
N TRP A 69 -2.01 6.41 -4.95
CA TRP A 69 -2.03 6.88 -3.57
C TRP A 69 -0.76 6.57 -2.77
N LEU A 70 0.04 5.59 -3.19
CA LEU A 70 1.34 5.28 -2.58
C LEU A 70 2.32 6.46 -2.65
N GLU A 71 2.14 7.33 -3.64
CA GLU A 71 3.00 8.48 -3.94
C GLU A 71 2.39 9.80 -3.40
N HIS A 72 1.36 9.75 -2.55
CA HIS A 72 0.68 10.95 -2.03
C HIS A 72 1.39 11.61 -0.86
N PHE A 73 2.41 10.95 -0.29
CA PHE A 73 3.08 11.38 0.92
C PHE A 73 4.30 12.26 0.63
N TYR A 74 4.50 13.28 1.44
CA TYR A 74 5.72 14.08 1.42
C TYR A 74 5.98 14.63 2.82
N ASP A 75 6.92 14.00 3.53
CA ASP A 75 7.47 14.49 4.79
C ASP A 75 8.58 15.52 4.50
N PRO A 76 8.34 16.82 4.74
CA PRO A 76 9.30 17.87 4.44
C PRO A 76 10.43 17.96 5.48
N VAL A 77 10.29 17.33 6.65
CA VAL A 77 11.30 17.37 7.71
C VAL A 77 12.43 16.38 7.41
N ASN A 78 12.08 15.18 6.95
CA ASN A 78 13.04 14.15 6.59
C ASN A 78 13.24 13.98 5.06
N ASN A 79 12.52 14.79 4.27
CA ASN A 79 12.55 14.78 2.80
C ASN A 79 12.30 13.40 2.19
N ARG A 80 11.20 12.75 2.60
CA ARG A 80 10.86 11.36 2.25
C ARG A 80 9.39 11.16 1.90
N GLY A 81 9.12 10.17 1.05
CA GLY A 81 7.77 9.66 0.76
C GLY A 81 7.34 8.57 1.74
N LEU A 82 6.32 7.80 1.36
CA LEU A 82 5.65 6.82 2.21
C LEU A 82 6.57 5.64 2.61
N PHE A 83 6.41 5.15 3.84
CA PHE A 83 7.16 4.07 4.46
C PHE A 83 8.67 4.31 4.43
N ASN A 84 9.09 5.46 4.96
CA ASN A 84 10.50 5.86 5.02
C ASN A 84 11.18 5.89 3.64
N ASP A 85 10.57 6.60 2.68
CA ASP A 85 11.04 6.75 1.29
C ASP A 85 11.08 5.44 0.46
N ARG A 86 10.26 4.45 0.86
CA ARG A 86 10.03 3.27 0.02
C ARG A 86 9.34 3.66 -1.29
N PHE A 87 8.36 4.56 -1.17
CA PHE A 87 7.73 5.27 -2.28
C PHE A 87 8.27 6.69 -2.32
N ASP A 88 8.34 7.30 -3.51
CA ASP A 88 8.88 8.64 -3.63
C ASP A 88 7.92 9.68 -3.05
N THR A 89 8.42 10.89 -2.87
CA THR A 89 7.60 12.01 -2.40
C THR A 89 6.55 12.40 -3.44
N SER A 90 5.38 12.85 -3.00
CA SER A 90 4.36 13.44 -3.89
C SER A 90 4.88 14.62 -4.70
N LYS A 91 5.87 15.36 -4.19
CA LYS A 91 6.60 16.40 -4.94
C LYS A 91 7.32 15.82 -6.17
N LYS A 92 8.18 14.80 -5.98
CA LYS A 92 8.86 14.10 -7.08
C LYS A 92 7.87 13.48 -8.07
N TRP A 93 6.80 12.87 -7.56
CA TRP A 93 5.72 12.31 -8.37
C TRP A 93 5.08 13.39 -9.26
N ALA A 94 4.71 14.53 -8.68
CA ALA A 94 4.10 15.64 -9.40
C ALA A 94 5.01 16.26 -10.47
N ILE A 95 6.33 16.32 -10.26
CA ILE A 95 7.28 16.90 -11.23
C ILE A 95 7.91 15.86 -12.17
N GLY A 96 7.46 14.60 -12.13
CA GLY A 96 7.95 13.54 -13.02
C GLY A 96 9.37 13.06 -12.72
N GLN A 97 9.85 13.25 -11.48
CA GLN A 97 11.17 12.84 -10.99
C GLN A 97 11.11 11.62 -10.04
N SER A 98 9.97 10.93 -9.99
CA SER A 98 9.83 9.66 -9.28
C SER A 98 10.54 8.52 -10.01
N ARG A 99 10.97 7.49 -9.27
CA ARG A 99 11.57 6.24 -9.75
C ARG A 99 10.67 5.54 -10.78
N VAL A 100 9.35 5.67 -10.61
CA VAL A 100 8.35 5.19 -11.56
C VAL A 100 7.83 6.37 -12.39
N LYS A 101 7.88 6.26 -13.72
CA LYS A 101 7.30 7.27 -14.62
C LYS A 101 5.77 7.21 -14.58
N ASN A 102 5.12 8.37 -14.51
CA ASN A 102 3.68 8.42 -14.26
C ASN A 102 2.82 9.12 -15.32
N GLY A 103 3.35 9.85 -16.29
CA GLY A 103 2.57 10.44 -17.39
C GLY A 103 1.52 11.50 -16.97
N PHE A 104 1.48 11.85 -15.68
CA PHE A 104 0.61 12.88 -15.12
C PHE A 104 1.43 13.94 -14.36
N SER A 105 2.62 14.24 -14.88
CA SER A 105 3.50 15.24 -14.26
C SER A 105 3.15 16.68 -14.68
N TRP A 106 3.73 17.65 -13.96
CA TRP A 106 3.64 19.07 -14.26
C TRP A 106 4.03 19.40 -15.71
N ASP A 107 5.16 18.86 -16.17
CA ASP A 107 5.62 19.03 -17.54
C ASP A 107 4.69 18.35 -18.56
N ASP A 108 4.08 17.22 -18.20
CA ASP A 108 3.07 16.57 -19.05
C ASP A 108 1.82 17.45 -19.20
N ALA A 109 1.36 18.06 -18.11
CA ALA A 109 0.23 18.99 -18.14
C ALA A 109 0.48 20.15 -19.11
N ILE A 110 1.64 20.80 -19.01
CA ILE A 110 2.00 21.93 -19.86
C ILE A 110 2.17 21.48 -21.31
N TYR A 111 2.89 20.38 -21.52
CA TYR A 111 3.16 19.86 -22.87
C TYR A 111 1.87 19.48 -23.60
N ASP A 112 0.99 18.69 -22.97
CA ASP A 112 -0.29 18.30 -23.57
C ASP A 112 -1.21 19.52 -23.75
N TYR A 113 -1.15 20.52 -22.87
CA TYR A 113 -1.93 21.74 -23.04
C TYR A 113 -1.49 22.55 -24.28
N VAL A 114 -0.18 22.68 -24.50
CA VAL A 114 0.38 23.52 -25.58
C VAL A 114 0.40 22.79 -26.92
N TYR A 115 0.77 21.52 -26.93
CA TYR A 115 1.06 20.75 -28.16
C TYR A 115 0.15 19.54 -28.36
N GLY A 116 -0.51 19.06 -27.32
CA GLY A 116 -1.38 17.88 -27.34
C GLY A 116 -2.86 18.22 -27.26
N ASP A 117 -3.60 17.39 -26.50
CA ASP A 117 -4.99 17.67 -26.16
C ASP A 117 -5.05 18.60 -24.95
N LYS A 118 -5.55 19.82 -25.17
CA LYS A 118 -5.75 20.83 -24.14
C LYS A 118 -6.55 20.32 -22.93
N THR A 119 -7.58 19.51 -23.16
CA THR A 119 -8.41 18.93 -22.10
C THR A 119 -7.64 17.92 -21.28
N LYS A 120 -6.78 17.11 -21.94
CA LYS A 120 -5.87 16.19 -21.27
C LYS A 120 -4.84 16.93 -20.42
N GLY A 121 -4.23 18.00 -20.93
CA GLY A 121 -3.30 18.83 -20.15
C GLY A 121 -3.95 19.42 -18.89
N LEU A 122 -5.20 19.86 -18.98
CA LEU A 122 -5.96 20.35 -17.81
C LEU A 122 -6.40 19.24 -16.85
N ASN A 123 -6.68 18.04 -17.35
CA ASN A 123 -6.92 16.88 -16.50
C ASN A 123 -5.64 16.50 -15.74
N ILE A 124 -4.47 16.46 -16.39
CA ILE A 124 -3.19 16.24 -15.72
C ILE A 124 -2.90 17.32 -14.66
N LEU A 125 -3.22 18.60 -14.94
CA LEU A 125 -3.15 19.66 -13.92
C LEU A 125 -4.00 19.33 -12.68
N GLY A 126 -5.16 18.72 -12.85
CA GLY A 126 -6.00 18.23 -11.76
C GLY A 126 -5.31 17.19 -10.88
N HIS A 127 -4.55 16.27 -11.47
CA HIS A 127 -3.75 15.29 -10.72
C HIS A 127 -2.67 15.98 -9.86
N VAL A 128 -1.99 16.99 -10.40
CA VAL A 128 -0.99 17.77 -9.64
C VAL A 128 -1.64 18.56 -8.50
N ILE A 129 -2.82 19.15 -8.72
CA ILE A 129 -3.57 19.87 -7.70
C ILE A 129 -3.98 18.95 -6.55
N HIS A 130 -4.44 17.73 -6.84
CA HIS A 130 -4.77 16.73 -5.81
C HIS A 130 -3.59 16.48 -4.85
N LEU A 131 -2.42 16.18 -5.41
CA LEU A 131 -1.20 15.91 -4.62
C LEU A 131 -0.78 17.10 -3.75
N LEU A 132 -1.07 18.33 -4.20
CA LEU A 132 -0.84 19.55 -3.42
C LEU A 132 -1.89 19.73 -2.33
N GLU A 133 -3.15 19.41 -2.59
CA GLU A 133 -4.22 19.42 -1.59
C GLU A 133 -3.91 18.46 -0.44
N ASP A 134 -3.34 17.28 -0.72
CA ASP A 134 -2.85 16.35 0.31
C ASP A 134 -1.74 16.95 1.18
N LYS A 135 -1.02 17.97 0.71
CA LYS A 135 -0.02 18.66 1.56
C LYS A 135 -0.67 19.54 2.63
N THR A 136 -1.99 19.64 2.60
CA THR A 136 -2.82 20.22 3.68
C THR A 136 -3.49 19.17 4.56
N VAL A 137 -3.13 17.90 4.40
CA VAL A 137 -3.55 16.79 5.26
C VAL A 137 -2.37 16.40 6.17
N PRO A 138 -2.47 16.52 7.50
CA PRO A 138 -1.35 16.27 8.42
C PRO A 138 -0.66 14.92 8.22
N GLU A 139 -1.44 13.85 8.05
CA GLU A 139 -0.99 12.48 7.86
C GLU A 139 -0.07 12.34 6.63
N HIS A 140 -0.45 12.96 5.51
CA HIS A 140 0.27 12.96 4.24
C HIS A 140 1.56 13.79 4.27
N THR A 141 1.77 14.56 5.33
CA THR A 141 3.01 15.32 5.56
C THR A 141 3.89 14.71 6.65
N ARG A 142 3.48 13.60 7.25
CA ARG A 142 4.12 13.03 8.44
C ARG A 142 4.48 11.54 8.29
N ASP A 143 4.47 11.02 7.06
CA ASP A 143 4.73 9.60 6.76
C ASP A 143 3.89 8.68 7.67
N ASP A 144 2.61 9.05 7.80
CA ASP A 144 1.66 8.42 8.71
C ASP A 144 0.64 7.61 7.89
N PRO A 145 0.89 6.32 7.57
CA PRO A 145 -0.03 5.48 6.82
C PRO A 145 -1.28 5.14 7.62
N HIS A 146 -2.44 5.53 7.11
CA HIS A 146 -3.72 5.41 7.81
C HIS A 146 -4.76 4.61 6.99
N PRO A 147 -4.57 3.28 6.83
CA PRO A 147 -5.41 2.45 5.96
C PRO A 147 -6.87 2.29 6.43
N MET A 148 -7.21 2.65 7.68
CA MET A 148 -8.55 2.45 8.28
C MET A 148 -9.04 3.62 9.15
N ARG A 149 -8.21 4.64 9.41
CA ARG A 149 -8.56 5.75 10.32
C ARG A 149 -7.74 7.00 10.04
N SER A 150 -8.38 8.02 9.45
CA SER A 150 -7.90 9.40 9.48
C SER A 150 -8.95 10.26 10.16
N THR A 151 -8.63 10.82 11.34
CA THR A 151 -9.54 11.67 12.09
C THR A 151 -9.89 12.93 11.28
N TYR A 152 -8.89 13.52 10.62
CA TYR A 152 -9.08 14.74 9.83
C TYR A 152 -9.88 14.51 8.55
N GLU A 153 -9.55 13.51 7.75
CA GLU A 153 -10.27 13.24 6.50
C GLU A 153 -11.70 12.75 6.74
N SER A 154 -11.91 11.98 7.81
CA SER A 154 -13.26 11.56 8.21
C SER A 154 -14.14 12.76 8.55
N TYR A 155 -13.56 13.79 9.17
CA TYR A 155 -14.25 15.05 9.46
C TYR A 155 -14.56 15.84 8.18
N THR A 156 -13.63 15.91 7.23
CA THR A 156 -13.79 16.74 6.02
C THR A 156 -14.64 16.11 4.92
N LYS A 157 -14.89 14.79 4.97
CA LYS A 157 -15.63 14.03 3.94
C LYS A 157 -17.00 14.59 3.57
N ASN A 158 -17.68 15.27 4.51
CA ASN A 158 -19.03 15.81 4.32
C ASN A 158 -19.12 17.34 4.45
N LEU A 159 -17.97 18.05 4.45
CA LEU A 159 -17.97 19.51 4.58
C LEU A 159 -18.12 20.18 3.21
N ASN A 160 -19.16 21.00 3.08
CA ASN A 160 -19.44 21.80 1.89
C ASN A 160 -19.53 23.30 2.22
N SER A 161 -18.82 23.74 3.26
CA SER A 161 -18.84 25.15 3.70
C SER A 161 -18.01 26.02 2.77
N VAL A 162 -18.50 27.22 2.45
CA VAL A 162 -17.74 28.20 1.65
C VAL A 162 -16.43 28.53 2.36
N LEU A 163 -15.32 28.28 1.67
CA LEU A 163 -13.98 28.58 2.16
C LEU A 163 -13.56 29.97 1.65
N THR A 164 -13.09 30.83 2.54
CA THR A 164 -12.52 32.13 2.17
C THR A 164 -11.00 32.03 2.21
N GLY A 165 -10.39 31.73 1.08
CA GLY A 165 -8.93 31.70 0.91
C GLY A 165 -8.40 32.92 0.16
N GLU A 166 -7.09 33.15 0.24
CA GLU A 166 -6.38 34.13 -0.59
C GLU A 166 -5.48 33.39 -1.59
N LEU A 167 -5.41 33.89 -2.83
CA LEU A 167 -4.54 33.30 -3.85
C LEU A 167 -3.08 33.47 -3.42
N VAL A 168 -2.38 32.35 -3.26
CA VAL A 168 -0.94 32.33 -2.94
C VAL A 168 -0.16 32.28 -4.26
N ALA A 169 0.78 33.21 -4.47
CA ALA A 169 1.57 33.24 -5.70
C ALA A 169 3.05 32.92 -5.41
N LEU A 170 3.51 31.76 -5.88
CA LEU A 170 4.89 31.29 -5.80
C LEU A 170 5.50 31.08 -7.19
N ASN A 171 6.81 30.88 -7.25
CA ASN A 171 7.57 30.91 -8.51
C ASN A 171 7.74 29.55 -9.18
N SER A 172 7.59 28.45 -8.45
CA SER A 172 7.67 27.09 -9.00
C SER A 172 6.67 26.15 -8.32
N ILE A 173 6.39 25.01 -8.96
CA ILE A 173 5.50 23.99 -8.38
C ILE A 173 6.09 23.37 -7.11
N GLU A 174 7.41 23.19 -7.05
CA GLU A 174 8.13 22.68 -5.88
C GLU A 174 7.95 23.59 -4.66
N ASP A 175 8.00 24.92 -4.86
CA ASP A 175 7.77 25.90 -3.78
C ASP A 175 6.37 25.73 -3.16
N TYR A 176 5.35 25.37 -3.96
CA TYR A 176 4.00 25.10 -3.45
C TYR A 176 3.99 23.85 -2.57
N PHE A 177 4.59 22.75 -3.03
CA PHE A 177 4.68 21.51 -2.23
C PHE A 177 5.45 21.74 -0.94
N ASP A 178 6.61 22.41 -1.00
CA ASP A 178 7.47 22.64 0.15
C ASP A 178 6.79 23.53 1.19
N GLN A 179 6.14 24.61 0.76
CA GLN A 179 5.45 25.52 1.69
C GLN A 179 4.18 24.92 2.28
N ALA A 180 3.36 24.22 1.48
CA ALA A 180 2.16 23.57 1.98
C ALA A 180 2.51 22.47 2.98
N ALA A 181 3.41 21.55 2.60
CA ALA A 181 3.80 20.43 3.44
C ALA A 181 4.48 20.89 4.73
N SER A 182 5.43 21.84 4.64
CA SER A 182 6.14 22.35 5.82
C SER A 182 5.21 23.08 6.77
N PHE A 183 4.26 23.86 6.25
CA PHE A 183 3.27 24.53 7.09
C PHE A 183 2.40 23.52 7.84
N THR A 184 1.88 22.51 7.14
CA THR A 184 0.99 21.51 7.74
C THR A 184 1.75 20.66 8.77
N ASN A 185 2.89 20.08 8.40
CA ASN A 185 3.73 19.28 9.30
C ASN A 185 4.11 20.06 10.57
N ALA A 186 4.52 21.32 10.44
CA ALA A 186 4.99 22.11 11.58
C ALA A 186 3.89 22.56 12.55
N ASN A 187 2.62 22.56 12.13
CA ASN A 187 1.54 23.19 12.91
C ASN A 187 0.45 22.24 13.37
N PHE A 188 0.38 21.02 12.82
CA PHE A 188 -0.70 20.06 13.07
C PHE A 188 -0.14 18.66 13.35
N PHE A 189 -0.74 17.97 14.32
CA PHE A 189 -0.48 16.55 14.58
C PHE A 189 -1.31 15.68 13.63
N SER A 190 -0.80 14.48 13.34
CA SER A 190 -1.55 13.36 12.75
C SER A 190 -1.78 12.26 13.80
N ASP A 191 -2.71 11.34 13.55
CA ASP A 191 -3.19 10.35 14.52
C ASP A 191 -2.09 9.52 15.17
N ASP A 192 -1.13 8.99 14.41
CA ASP A 192 -0.11 8.05 14.93
C ASP A 192 1.25 8.72 15.24
N THR A 193 1.36 10.04 15.04
CA THR A 193 2.60 10.81 15.27
C THR A 193 2.46 11.91 16.33
N ILE A 194 1.43 11.83 17.17
CA ILE A 194 1.20 12.77 18.28
C ILE A 194 2.40 12.75 19.23
N LEU A 195 3.11 13.88 19.32
CA LEU A 195 4.31 14.06 20.16
C LEU A 195 5.40 12.99 19.96
N LYS A 196 5.40 12.35 18.79
CA LYS A 196 6.31 11.27 18.39
C LYS A 196 6.84 11.59 16.99
N ASP A 197 8.05 11.13 16.69
CA ASP A 197 8.72 11.20 15.38
C ASP A 197 9.11 12.63 14.89
N TYR A 198 8.41 13.69 15.31
CA TYR A 198 8.66 15.08 14.92
C TYR A 198 8.78 16.01 16.13
N GLN A 199 9.58 17.07 15.97
CA GLN A 199 9.78 18.11 16.99
C GLN A 199 8.61 19.10 17.11
N ASN A 200 7.77 19.19 16.08
CA ASN A 200 6.63 20.08 15.97
C ASN A 200 5.39 19.30 15.49
N PRO A 201 4.15 19.80 15.72
CA PRO A 201 3.85 21.01 16.48
C PRO A 201 4.10 20.86 17.98
N LYS A 202 4.20 22.00 18.67
CA LYS A 202 4.32 22.06 20.13
C LYS A 202 3.06 22.63 20.74
N ILE A 203 2.68 22.09 21.90
CA ILE A 203 1.63 22.65 22.74
C ILE A 203 2.20 23.92 23.39
N ALA A 204 1.80 25.08 22.89
CA ALA A 204 2.25 26.38 23.38
C ALA A 204 1.47 26.84 24.61
N LYS A 205 0.18 26.47 24.68
CA LYS A 205 -0.73 26.83 25.77
C LYS A 205 -1.76 25.74 25.99
N GLU A 206 -2.18 25.56 27.24
CA GLU A 206 -3.31 24.72 27.62
C GLU A 206 -4.49 25.60 28.06
N ILE A 207 -5.71 25.26 27.61
CA ILE A 207 -6.95 25.93 28.03
C ILE A 207 -7.96 24.89 28.52
N ASN A 208 -8.40 25.05 29.76
CA ASN A 208 -9.43 24.19 30.34
C ASN A 208 -10.81 24.55 29.78
N SER A 209 -11.57 23.53 29.36
CA SER A 209 -12.99 23.67 29.04
C SER A 209 -13.82 23.57 30.32
N ASN A 210 -14.60 24.63 30.61
CA ASN A 210 -15.52 24.65 31.75
C ASN A 210 -16.75 23.74 31.58
N ILE A 211 -16.96 23.17 30.38
CA ILE A 211 -18.20 22.45 30.02
C ILE A 211 -17.96 20.94 29.92
N SER A 212 -16.72 20.47 29.79
CA SER A 212 -16.44 19.06 29.48
C SER A 212 -15.37 18.40 30.36
N GLY A 213 -14.58 19.14 31.15
CA GLY A 213 -13.46 18.56 31.91
C GLY A 213 -12.24 18.21 31.04
N HIS A 214 -12.25 18.61 29.78
CA HIS A 214 -11.16 18.48 28.82
C HIS A 214 -10.21 19.68 28.88
N THR A 215 -8.96 19.46 28.51
CA THR A 215 -7.95 20.52 28.38
C THR A 215 -7.44 20.55 26.95
N TRP A 216 -7.66 21.64 26.23
CA TRP A 216 -7.15 21.78 24.87
C TRP A 216 -5.72 22.30 24.87
N GLY A 217 -4.84 21.60 24.16
CA GLY A 217 -3.53 22.10 23.79
C GLY A 217 -3.63 22.97 22.53
N ILE A 218 -3.03 24.15 22.59
CA ILE A 218 -3.09 25.19 21.56
C ILE A 218 -1.67 25.48 21.08
N ASN A 219 -1.49 25.57 19.76
CA ASN A 219 -0.20 25.90 19.15
C ASN A 219 0.07 27.42 19.17
N ASN A 220 1.23 27.84 18.64
CA ASN A 220 1.62 29.26 18.57
C ASN A 220 0.72 30.12 17.66
N LEU A 221 -0.09 29.50 16.81
CA LEU A 221 -1.05 30.17 15.94
C LEU A 221 -2.42 30.38 16.61
N GLY A 222 -2.58 29.91 17.86
CA GLY A 222 -3.86 29.99 18.57
C GLY A 222 -4.86 28.91 18.16
N ILE A 223 -4.43 27.88 17.44
CA ILE A 223 -5.24 26.77 16.94
C ILE A 223 -5.27 25.66 17.98
N LYS A 224 -6.45 25.10 18.29
CA LYS A 224 -6.55 23.86 19.09
C LYS A 224 -5.98 22.69 18.29
N ILE A 225 -4.97 22.03 18.85
CA ILE A 225 -4.24 20.95 18.18
C ILE A 225 -4.32 19.59 18.85
N ILE A 226 -4.76 19.53 20.10
CA ILE A 226 -4.82 18.27 20.83
C ILE A 226 -5.78 18.39 22.01
N ASP A 227 -6.49 17.32 22.32
CA ASP A 227 -7.21 17.14 23.57
C ASP A 227 -6.31 16.42 24.58
N ILE A 228 -6.24 16.96 25.80
CA ILE A 228 -5.36 16.47 26.87
C ILE A 228 -6.24 16.02 28.03
N LYS A 229 -6.28 14.71 28.27
CA LYS A 229 -6.98 14.10 29.42
C LYS A 229 -5.95 13.72 30.47
N ARG A 230 -6.17 14.16 31.70
CA ARG A 230 -5.27 13.87 32.81
C ARG A 230 -5.85 12.74 33.64
N GLU A 231 -5.14 11.63 33.70
CA GLU A 231 -5.53 10.46 34.50
C GLU A 231 -4.52 10.22 35.62
N ILE A 232 -5.00 9.62 36.71
CA ILE A 232 -4.18 9.27 37.88
C ILE A 232 -4.06 7.76 37.92
N LYS A 233 -2.82 7.26 37.87
CA LYS A 233 -2.51 5.85 38.13
C LYS A 233 -2.97 5.48 39.54
N LYS A 234 -3.91 4.55 39.65
CA LYS A 234 -4.56 4.18 40.92
C LYS A 234 -3.60 3.51 41.91
N ASP A 235 -2.54 2.90 41.41
CA ASP A 235 -1.52 2.15 42.13
C ASP A 235 -0.36 3.02 42.61
N THR A 236 0.10 3.99 41.81
CA THR A 236 1.25 4.84 42.15
C THR A 236 0.86 6.27 42.57
N GLY A 237 -0.33 6.72 42.19
CA GLY A 237 -0.76 8.11 42.35
C GLY A 237 -0.18 9.06 41.29
N ASP A 238 0.57 8.54 40.30
CA ASP A 238 1.17 9.35 39.25
C ASP A 238 0.12 9.90 38.28
N VAL A 239 0.26 11.17 37.91
CA VAL A 239 -0.57 11.79 36.87
C VAL A 239 0.07 11.56 35.51
N TYR A 240 -0.68 11.01 34.55
CA TYR A 240 -0.28 10.94 33.15
C TYR A 240 -1.31 11.62 32.24
N ASN A 241 -0.81 12.15 31.13
CA ASN A 241 -1.62 12.79 30.11
C ASN A 241 -1.89 11.81 28.97
N PHE A 242 -3.15 11.68 28.57
CA PHE A 242 -3.56 11.06 27.33
C PHE A 242 -3.84 12.16 26.30
N TYR A 243 -3.30 11.99 25.09
CA TYR A 243 -3.43 12.94 24.00
C TYR A 243 -4.32 12.34 22.91
N SER A 244 -5.29 13.11 22.41
CA SER A 244 -6.16 12.67 21.32
C SER A 244 -6.50 13.81 20.36
N LEU A 245 -6.58 13.50 19.07
CA LEU A 245 -7.16 14.42 18.07
C LEU A 245 -8.68 14.37 18.03
N THR A 246 -9.28 13.39 18.70
CA THR A 246 -10.72 13.23 18.76
C THR A 246 -11.27 13.88 20.03
N ASP A 247 -12.11 14.91 19.87
CA ASP A 247 -12.71 15.68 20.97
C ASP A 247 -14.24 15.78 20.87
N PHE A 248 -14.91 15.97 22.02
CA PHE A 248 -16.37 15.87 22.21
C PHE A 248 -17.22 16.51 21.10
N ASP A 249 -16.79 17.68 20.63
CA ASP A 249 -17.49 18.56 19.72
C ASP A 249 -16.72 18.84 18.41
N ASN A 250 -15.69 18.04 18.10
CA ASN A 250 -14.82 18.19 16.92
C ASN A 250 -14.17 19.58 16.81
N GLN A 251 -13.90 20.28 17.91
CA GLN A 251 -13.33 21.63 17.88
C GLN A 251 -11.91 21.62 17.32
N ILE A 252 -11.14 20.57 17.59
CA ILE A 252 -9.79 20.42 17.04
C ILE A 252 -9.87 20.30 15.53
N MET A 253 -10.72 19.40 15.02
CA MET A 253 -10.89 19.21 13.57
C MET A 253 -11.53 20.43 12.88
N ALA A 254 -12.42 21.15 13.56
CA ALA A 254 -12.97 22.41 13.09
C ALA A 254 -11.90 23.49 12.97
N ASP A 255 -11.04 23.64 13.98
CA ASP A 255 -9.90 24.56 13.97
C ASP A 255 -8.89 24.17 12.86
N TYR A 256 -8.62 22.87 12.67
CA TYR A 256 -7.80 22.35 11.56
C TYR A 256 -8.39 22.79 10.21
N TRP A 257 -9.65 22.43 9.94
CA TRP A 257 -10.31 22.72 8.66
C TRP A 257 -10.38 24.22 8.37
N SER A 258 -10.65 25.04 9.39
CA SER A 258 -10.72 26.50 9.26
C SER A 258 -9.39 27.13 8.82
N THR A 259 -8.28 26.41 8.98
CA THR A 259 -6.93 26.85 8.58
C THR A 259 -6.45 26.15 7.31
N LEU A 260 -6.57 24.83 7.25
CA LEU A 260 -6.02 23.99 6.19
C LEU A 260 -6.87 24.04 4.92
N GLY A 261 -8.20 24.08 5.04
CA GLY A 261 -9.12 24.21 3.89
C GLY A 261 -8.86 25.49 3.07
N PRO A 262 -8.87 26.69 3.67
CA PRO A 262 -8.56 27.93 2.94
C PRO A 262 -7.15 27.95 2.33
N LYS A 263 -6.17 27.29 2.97
CA LYS A 263 -4.81 27.15 2.42
C LYS A 263 -4.78 26.24 1.21
N ALA A 264 -5.47 25.10 1.25
CA ALA A 264 -5.61 24.21 0.10
C ALA A 264 -6.16 24.99 -1.11
N VAL A 265 -7.28 25.71 -0.91
CA VAL A 265 -7.89 26.55 -1.96
C VAL A 265 -6.93 27.63 -2.47
N GLY A 266 -6.24 28.33 -1.57
CA GLY A 266 -5.31 29.41 -1.91
C GLY A 266 -4.08 28.97 -2.68
N TYR A 267 -3.45 27.86 -2.26
CA TYR A 267 -2.32 27.25 -2.96
C TYR A 267 -2.74 26.66 -4.31
N SER A 268 -3.85 25.93 -4.38
CA SER A 268 -4.37 25.36 -5.64
C SER A 268 -4.72 26.45 -6.66
N ALA A 269 -5.34 27.56 -6.24
CA ALA A 269 -5.60 28.71 -7.11
C ALA A 269 -4.29 29.36 -7.63
N GLY A 270 -3.27 29.38 -6.78
CA GLY A 270 -1.91 29.78 -7.13
C GLY A 270 -1.27 28.91 -8.20
N VAL A 271 -1.39 27.58 -8.06
CA VAL A 271 -0.90 26.61 -9.04
C VAL A 271 -1.62 26.76 -10.38
N ILE A 272 -2.93 26.96 -10.41
CA ILE A 272 -3.67 27.22 -11.65
C ILE A 272 -3.12 28.49 -12.34
N LYS A 273 -2.82 29.54 -11.57
CA LYS A 273 -2.21 30.77 -12.10
C LYS A 273 -0.80 30.52 -12.64
N LEU A 274 0.03 29.78 -11.90
CA LEU A 274 1.39 29.43 -12.33
C LEU A 274 1.35 28.62 -13.63
N PHE A 275 0.48 27.62 -13.71
CA PHE A 275 0.30 26.77 -14.88
C PHE A 275 0.05 27.59 -16.14
N PHE A 276 -0.88 28.54 -16.11
CA PHE A 276 -1.16 29.36 -17.29
C PHE A 276 0.01 30.29 -17.65
N ALA A 277 0.76 30.80 -16.67
CA ALA A 277 1.96 31.58 -16.93
C ALA A 277 3.05 30.74 -17.63
N GLU A 278 3.22 29.48 -17.21
CA GLU A 278 4.19 28.57 -17.80
C GLU A 278 3.76 28.01 -19.16
N VAL A 279 2.46 27.82 -19.38
CA VAL A 279 1.88 27.54 -20.70
C VAL A 279 2.21 28.67 -21.69
N GLU A 280 2.04 29.94 -21.29
CA GLU A 280 2.38 31.06 -22.16
C GLU A 280 3.88 31.19 -22.39
N LYS A 281 4.70 30.90 -21.37
CA LYS A 281 6.15 30.80 -21.52
C LYS A 281 6.53 29.70 -22.52
N GLU A 282 5.97 28.51 -22.41
CA GLU A 282 6.27 27.40 -23.31
C GLU A 282 5.82 27.66 -24.74
N LYS A 283 4.66 28.32 -24.95
CA LYS A 283 4.24 28.78 -26.28
C LYS A 283 5.27 29.72 -26.93
N GLN A 284 5.98 30.52 -26.14
CA GLN A 284 7.00 31.44 -26.62
C GLN A 284 8.36 30.77 -26.83
N THR A 285 8.77 29.89 -25.92
CA THR A 285 10.13 29.33 -25.90
C THR A 285 10.24 27.97 -26.57
N GLY A 286 9.21 27.14 -26.53
CA GLY A 286 9.24 25.75 -27.00
C GLY A 286 10.29 24.88 -26.29
N ALA A 287 10.59 25.20 -25.02
CA ALA A 287 11.69 24.59 -24.28
C ALA A 287 11.37 23.15 -23.89
N LEU A 288 10.15 22.88 -23.41
CA LEU A 288 9.69 21.51 -23.13
C LEU A 288 9.59 20.70 -24.42
N ARG A 289 9.11 21.30 -25.52
CA ARG A 289 9.09 20.63 -26.83
C ARG A 289 10.48 20.24 -27.31
N GLU A 290 11.44 21.14 -27.20
CA GLU A 290 12.83 20.87 -27.59
C GLU A 290 13.51 19.86 -26.65
N ALA A 291 13.24 19.93 -25.35
CA ALA A 291 13.72 18.95 -24.39
C ALA A 291 13.21 17.53 -24.71
N ARG A 292 11.93 17.41 -25.07
CA ARG A 292 11.26 16.15 -25.46
C ARG A 292 11.53 15.74 -26.91
N ARG A 293 12.26 16.54 -27.69
CA ARG A 293 12.58 16.19 -29.09
C ARG A 293 13.44 14.93 -29.13
N PRO A 294 13.04 13.89 -29.89
CA PRO A 294 13.80 12.66 -29.96
C PRO A 294 15.24 12.87 -30.42
N TRP A 295 16.17 12.03 -29.95
CA TRP A 295 17.60 12.18 -30.26
C TRP A 295 17.87 12.11 -31.77
N TRP A 296 17.13 11.28 -32.51
CA TRP A 296 17.27 11.17 -33.96
C TRP A 296 16.85 12.44 -34.69
N GLU A 297 15.83 13.16 -34.21
CA GLU A 297 15.46 14.46 -34.77
C GLU A 297 16.54 15.52 -34.50
N LYS A 298 17.21 15.47 -33.34
CA LYS A 298 18.36 16.35 -33.04
C LYS A 298 19.52 16.13 -34.02
N LEU A 299 19.68 14.91 -34.57
CA LEU A 299 20.70 14.66 -35.59
C LEU A 299 20.48 15.43 -36.91
N ILE A 300 19.24 15.83 -37.21
CA ILE A 300 18.96 16.65 -38.39
C ILE A 300 19.72 17.97 -38.31
N ASP A 301 19.76 18.60 -37.13
CA ASP A 301 20.47 19.87 -36.92
C ASP A 301 21.99 19.68 -37.04
N VAL A 302 22.53 18.59 -36.49
CA VAL A 302 23.94 18.21 -36.64
C VAL A 302 24.29 17.99 -38.11
N ALA A 303 23.45 17.25 -38.84
CA ALA A 303 23.66 16.95 -40.25
C ALA A 303 23.67 18.22 -41.10
N LYS A 304 22.74 19.15 -40.84
CA LYS A 304 22.69 20.46 -41.49
C LYS A 304 23.99 21.24 -41.26
N ALA A 305 24.44 21.33 -40.01
CA ALA A 305 25.68 22.04 -39.67
C ALA A 305 26.92 21.44 -40.36
N ARG A 306 27.02 20.10 -40.42
CA ARG A 306 28.13 19.40 -41.09
C ARG A 306 28.12 19.61 -42.60
N ILE A 307 26.93 19.63 -43.22
CA ILE A 307 26.80 19.98 -44.63
C ILE A 307 27.25 21.42 -44.89
N ASP A 308 26.83 22.40 -44.08
CA ASP A 308 27.27 23.80 -44.24
C ASP A 308 28.79 23.95 -44.16
N GLN A 309 29.39 23.32 -43.15
CA GLN A 309 30.83 23.34 -42.95
C GLN A 309 31.58 22.75 -44.16
N THR A 310 31.08 21.63 -44.68
CA THR A 310 31.68 20.96 -45.83
C THR A 310 31.49 21.76 -47.12
N LEU A 311 30.30 22.35 -47.33
CA LEU A 311 30.01 23.20 -48.47
C LEU A 311 30.95 24.43 -48.52
N ALA A 312 31.24 25.03 -47.37
CA ALA A 312 32.20 26.12 -47.26
C ALA A 312 33.61 25.68 -47.69
N THR A 313 34.08 24.50 -47.26
CA THR A 313 35.40 23.96 -47.63
C THR A 313 35.50 23.63 -49.12
N VAL A 314 34.49 22.98 -49.69
CA VAL A 314 34.45 22.62 -51.12
C VAL A 314 34.39 23.87 -52.01
N SER A 315 33.67 24.91 -51.59
CA SER A 315 33.59 26.18 -52.32
C SER A 315 34.90 26.99 -52.30
N LEU A 316 35.81 26.69 -51.37
CA LEU A 316 37.14 27.30 -51.29
C LEU A 316 38.15 26.56 -52.18
N SER A 317 38.06 25.22 -52.27
CA SER A 317 38.92 24.42 -53.15
C SER A 317 38.60 24.66 -54.64
N SER A 318 37.34 24.92 -54.99
CA SER A 318 36.96 25.31 -56.37
C SER A 318 37.56 26.65 -56.83
N ARG A 319 38.05 27.49 -55.91
CA ARG A 319 38.72 28.78 -56.22
C ARG A 319 40.24 28.68 -56.31
N GLY A 320 40.86 27.65 -55.72
CA GLY A 320 42.32 27.51 -55.60
C GLY A 320 43.04 26.90 -56.81
N GLU A 321 42.31 26.23 -57.72
CA GLU A 321 42.90 25.48 -58.84
C GLU A 321 43.15 26.33 -60.11
N SER A 322 42.96 27.66 -60.03
CA SER A 322 43.14 28.59 -61.17
C SER A 322 44.53 29.22 -61.30
N ASP A 323 45.46 28.99 -60.36
CA ASP A 323 46.78 29.64 -60.35
C ASP A 323 47.96 28.67 -60.16
N VAL A 324 48.40 27.95 -61.21
CA VAL A 324 49.79 27.49 -61.33
C VAL A 324 50.27 27.54 -62.80
N PRO A 325 51.41 28.18 -63.14
CA PRO A 325 51.91 28.33 -64.50
C PRO A 325 52.70 27.11 -65.01
N THR A 326 52.56 26.82 -66.30
CA THR A 326 53.32 25.83 -67.09
C THR A 326 54.66 26.36 -67.58
N GLU A 327 55.72 25.54 -67.51
CA GLU A 327 56.92 25.64 -68.36
C GLU A 327 57.51 24.25 -68.70
N PRO A 328 58.31 24.12 -69.79
CA PRO A 328 58.26 22.94 -70.66
C PRO A 328 59.58 22.15 -70.84
N SER A 329 59.45 21.04 -71.58
CA SER A 329 60.44 20.41 -72.49
C SER A 329 61.42 19.35 -71.94
N GLY A 330 61.49 18.22 -72.66
CA GLY A 330 62.61 17.29 -72.66
C GLY A 330 62.30 15.91 -73.26
N ASN A 331 62.63 15.72 -74.54
CA ASN A 331 62.55 14.47 -75.32
C ASN A 331 63.33 13.28 -74.71
N ASP A 332 62.90 12.04 -74.97
CA ASP A 332 63.68 11.07 -75.77
C ASP A 332 62.89 9.83 -76.19
N ASP A 333 63.29 9.31 -77.36
CA ASP A 333 62.76 8.18 -78.15
C ASP A 333 62.70 6.82 -77.41
N ASN A 334 61.73 5.95 -77.75
CA ASN A 334 61.97 4.78 -78.62
C ASN A 334 60.70 3.89 -78.82
N GLN A 335 60.69 3.19 -79.96
CA GLN A 335 59.69 2.34 -80.61
C GLN A 335 59.04 1.22 -79.76
N THR A 336 57.74 0.91 -79.97
CA THR A 336 57.23 -0.27 -80.73
C THR A 336 55.68 -0.29 -80.82
N GLU A 337 55.12 -0.54 -82.01
CA GLU A 337 53.70 -0.89 -82.29
C GLU A 337 53.41 -2.40 -82.05
N PRO A 338 52.19 -2.95 -82.26
CA PRO A 338 50.86 -2.51 -81.81
C PRO A 338 50.03 -3.71 -81.25
N THR A 339 48.99 -3.49 -80.43
CA THR A 339 47.84 -4.42 -80.37
C THR A 339 46.58 -3.70 -79.92
N THR A 340 45.54 -3.91 -80.72
CA THR A 340 44.13 -3.56 -80.56
C THR A 340 43.51 -4.07 -79.25
N ASP A 341 42.75 -3.22 -78.56
CA ASP A 341 41.41 -3.60 -78.11
C ASP A 341 40.55 -2.34 -77.84
N GLU A 342 39.38 -2.30 -78.47
CA GLU A 342 38.35 -1.29 -78.23
C GLU A 342 37.66 -1.61 -76.89
N SER A 343 37.92 -0.82 -75.86
CA SER A 343 37.00 -0.66 -74.73
C SER A 343 36.65 0.81 -74.60
N VAL A 344 35.40 1.16 -74.88
CA VAL A 344 34.84 2.50 -74.66
C VAL A 344 34.87 2.77 -73.15
N GLN A 345 35.86 3.53 -72.68
CA GLN A 345 35.84 4.11 -71.34
C GLN A 345 34.90 5.34 -71.35
N PRO A 346 34.08 5.53 -70.29
CA PRO A 346 33.29 6.75 -70.13
C PRO A 346 34.19 7.99 -70.04
N PRO A 347 33.71 9.18 -70.43
CA PRO A 347 34.53 10.38 -70.48
C PRO A 347 35.09 10.71 -69.09
N ILE A 348 36.41 10.97 -69.04
CA ILE A 348 37.12 11.36 -67.83
C ILE A 348 36.59 12.73 -67.39
N GLN A 349 35.69 12.75 -66.40
CA GLN A 349 35.20 13.98 -65.78
C GLN A 349 36.38 14.82 -65.26
N THR A 350 36.37 16.11 -65.55
CA THR A 350 37.38 17.05 -65.06
C THR A 350 37.26 17.24 -63.54
N PRO A 351 38.34 17.57 -62.82
CA PRO A 351 38.29 17.86 -61.39
C PRO A 351 37.24 18.92 -61.01
N ALA A 352 37.07 19.95 -61.84
CA ALA A 352 36.08 21.01 -61.65
C ALA A 352 34.62 20.52 -61.77
N GLU A 353 34.34 19.62 -62.71
CA GLU A 353 33.00 19.02 -62.85
C GLU A 353 32.63 18.13 -61.65
N LYS A 354 33.60 17.39 -61.11
CA LYS A 354 33.42 16.57 -59.90
C LYS A 354 33.13 17.42 -58.66
N ILE A 355 33.80 18.57 -58.53
CA ILE A 355 33.57 19.49 -57.42
C ILE A 355 32.16 20.11 -57.52
N ALA A 356 31.74 20.54 -58.70
CA ALA A 356 30.40 21.10 -58.90
C ALA A 356 29.27 20.09 -58.65
N GLU A 357 29.46 18.82 -59.04
CA GLU A 357 28.52 17.73 -58.76
C GLU A 357 28.39 17.48 -57.24
N LEU A 358 29.50 17.54 -56.52
CA LEU A 358 29.53 17.39 -55.06
C LEU A 358 28.79 18.51 -54.33
N GLU A 359 29.01 19.76 -54.75
CA GLU A 359 28.31 20.93 -54.20
C GLU A 359 26.80 20.86 -54.43
N ALA A 360 26.37 20.43 -55.62
CA ALA A 360 24.95 20.25 -55.93
C ALA A 360 24.32 19.16 -55.05
N ARG A 361 25.03 18.04 -54.85
CA ARG A 361 24.55 16.93 -54.03
C ARG A 361 24.44 17.30 -52.54
N LEU A 362 25.39 18.06 -52.01
CA LEU A 362 25.34 18.57 -50.63
C LEU A 362 24.15 19.54 -50.43
N ARG A 363 23.86 20.41 -51.40
CA ARG A 363 22.69 21.31 -51.35
C ARG A 363 21.36 20.54 -51.41
N GLU A 364 21.28 19.50 -52.23
CA GLU A 364 20.11 18.63 -52.32
C GLU A 364 19.86 17.90 -50.99
N LEU A 365 20.88 17.30 -50.39
CA LEU A 365 20.79 16.63 -49.09
C LEU A 365 20.40 17.60 -47.97
N ARG A 366 20.91 18.83 -48.00
CA ARG A 366 20.49 19.88 -47.05
C ARG A 366 19.00 20.17 -47.16
N GLN A 367 18.47 20.28 -48.37
CA GLN A 367 17.04 20.51 -48.59
C GLN A 367 16.20 19.30 -48.17
N GLN A 368 16.68 18.08 -48.42
CA GLN A 368 16.01 16.85 -47.95
C GLN A 368 15.93 16.79 -46.42
N LEU A 369 17.00 17.18 -45.70
CA LEU A 369 17.00 17.24 -44.23
C LEU A 369 16.00 18.26 -43.66
N GLU A 370 15.67 19.33 -44.39
CA GLU A 370 14.62 20.27 -43.96
C GLU A 370 13.22 19.66 -43.99
N THR A 371 12.98 18.73 -44.91
CA THR A 371 11.68 18.05 -45.05
C THR A 371 11.45 16.91 -44.05
N LEU A 372 12.48 16.54 -43.28
CA LEU A 372 12.44 15.40 -42.34
C LEU A 372 12.09 15.79 -40.90
N ILE A 373 11.80 17.05 -40.62
CA ILE A 373 11.36 17.49 -39.29
C ILE A 373 10.02 16.81 -38.95
N GLY A 374 9.98 16.03 -37.85
CA GLY A 374 8.82 15.22 -37.46
C GLY A 374 8.69 13.87 -38.18
N ALA A 375 9.70 13.44 -38.94
CA ALA A 375 9.74 12.12 -39.56
C ALA A 375 10.17 11.02 -38.57
N ASN A 376 9.81 9.77 -38.85
CA ASN A 376 10.20 8.63 -38.01
C ASN A 376 11.72 8.38 -38.03
N GLN A 377 12.21 7.68 -37.00
CA GLN A 377 13.64 7.38 -36.82
C GLN A 377 14.28 6.76 -38.06
N THR A 378 13.63 5.78 -38.69
CA THR A 378 14.16 5.07 -39.88
C THR A 378 14.38 6.00 -41.07
N ALA A 379 13.43 6.91 -41.34
CA ALA A 379 13.54 7.88 -42.42
C ALA A 379 14.70 8.84 -42.19
N VAL A 380 14.86 9.32 -40.95
CA VAL A 380 15.94 10.24 -40.57
C VAL A 380 17.30 9.56 -40.67
N LEU A 381 17.46 8.35 -40.11
CA LEU A 381 18.72 7.59 -40.17
C LEU A 381 19.13 7.21 -41.59
N SER A 382 18.17 6.92 -42.48
CA SER A 382 18.45 6.59 -43.89
C SER A 382 19.04 7.78 -44.65
N VAL A 383 18.49 8.98 -44.47
CA VAL A 383 19.01 10.19 -45.11
C VAL A 383 20.34 10.62 -44.50
N ILE A 384 20.53 10.46 -43.19
CA ILE A 384 21.83 10.74 -42.54
C ILE A 384 22.91 9.74 -43.00
N GLY A 385 22.58 8.45 -43.16
CA GLY A 385 23.50 7.47 -43.74
C GLY A 385 23.93 7.84 -45.16
N SER A 386 22.99 8.31 -45.98
CA SER A 386 23.28 8.85 -47.32
C SER A 386 24.08 10.16 -47.28
N THR A 387 23.91 10.95 -46.22
CA THR A 387 24.66 12.19 -46.01
C THR A 387 26.12 11.88 -45.64
N ASN A 388 26.35 10.89 -44.78
CA ASN A 388 27.71 10.46 -44.38
C ASN A 388 28.57 10.01 -45.57
N SER A 389 28.00 9.28 -46.54
CA SER A 389 28.75 8.85 -47.72
C SER A 389 29.20 10.04 -48.59
N VAL A 390 28.37 11.08 -48.69
CA VAL A 390 28.69 12.32 -49.43
C VAL A 390 29.64 13.23 -48.64
N LEU A 391 29.53 13.29 -47.31
CA LEU A 391 30.49 14.01 -46.46
C LEU A 391 31.90 13.42 -46.60
N VAL A 392 32.04 12.09 -46.59
CA VAL A 392 33.34 11.41 -46.76
C VAL A 392 33.94 11.71 -48.13
N SER A 393 33.15 11.67 -49.21
CA SER A 393 33.65 12.00 -50.56
C SER A 393 34.06 13.47 -50.71
N ALA A 394 33.54 14.35 -49.86
CA ALA A 394 33.88 15.77 -49.77
C ALA A 394 35.03 16.10 -48.80
N GLY A 395 35.60 15.10 -48.12
CA GLY A 395 36.61 15.31 -47.08
C GLY A 395 36.06 15.94 -45.78
N GLY A 396 34.75 15.85 -45.56
CA GLY A 396 34.07 16.30 -44.34
C GLY A 396 34.02 15.22 -43.25
N GLU A 397 33.70 15.64 -42.02
CA GLU A 397 33.52 14.74 -40.88
C GLU A 397 32.15 14.03 -40.94
N THR A 398 32.13 12.73 -40.65
CA THR A 398 30.89 11.93 -40.55
C THR A 398 30.08 12.26 -39.30
N ILE A 399 28.77 12.11 -39.41
CA ILE A 399 27.81 12.24 -38.32
C ILE A 399 27.71 10.91 -37.59
N ASP A 400 27.88 10.93 -36.27
CA ASP A 400 27.63 9.77 -35.42
C ASP A 400 26.12 9.49 -35.35
N ILE A 401 25.73 8.30 -35.80
CA ILE A 401 24.33 7.85 -35.83
C ILE A 401 24.01 6.93 -34.65
N THR A 402 24.95 6.72 -33.74
CA THR A 402 24.68 6.03 -32.50
C THR A 402 23.84 6.93 -31.60
N GLU A 403 22.89 6.31 -30.91
CA GLU A 403 22.16 7.01 -29.86
C GLU A 403 23.17 7.55 -28.85
N PRO A 404 23.20 8.86 -28.59
CA PRO A 404 24.14 9.41 -27.63
C PRO A 404 23.90 8.72 -26.29
N VAL A 405 24.94 8.08 -25.75
CA VAL A 405 24.92 7.54 -24.39
C VAL A 405 24.60 8.73 -23.48
N SER A 406 23.39 8.76 -22.92
CA SER A 406 22.91 9.87 -22.09
C SER A 406 23.89 10.04 -20.93
N SER A 407 24.73 11.07 -21.01
CA SER A 407 25.45 11.61 -19.86
C SER A 407 24.53 12.62 -19.18
N THR A 408 23.37 12.16 -18.73
CA THR A 408 22.73 12.78 -17.59
C THR A 408 23.61 12.47 -16.40
N THR A 409 24.34 13.49 -15.96
CA THR A 409 24.75 13.60 -14.56
C THR A 409 23.47 13.81 -13.74
N GLU A 410 22.62 12.79 -13.69
CA GLU A 410 21.89 12.50 -12.46
C GLU A 410 22.98 12.10 -11.46
N GLU A 411 22.95 12.67 -10.26
CA GLU A 411 23.67 12.06 -9.16
C GLU A 411 23.36 10.57 -9.16
N LEU A 412 24.41 9.74 -9.23
CA LEU A 412 24.30 8.29 -9.15
C LEU A 412 23.30 7.94 -8.04
N PRO A 413 22.21 7.18 -8.33
CA PRO A 413 21.71 6.29 -7.31
C PRO A 413 22.89 5.37 -7.01
N THR A 414 23.39 5.47 -5.79
CA THR A 414 24.51 4.67 -5.32
C THR A 414 24.14 3.19 -5.43
N GLY A 415 24.57 2.54 -6.51
CA GLY A 415 24.51 1.10 -6.72
C GLY A 415 23.36 0.61 -7.59
N LEU A 416 23.66 -0.40 -8.42
CA LEU A 416 22.64 -1.27 -9.04
C LEU A 416 21.89 -2.01 -7.92
N PRO A 417 20.54 -2.01 -7.88
CA PRO A 417 19.80 -2.72 -6.84
C PRO A 417 20.04 -4.23 -6.86
N ALA A 418 20.12 -4.85 -5.68
CA ALA A 418 20.24 -6.29 -5.54
C ALA A 418 19.02 -7.01 -6.12
N PRO A 419 19.19 -8.18 -6.79
CA PRO A 419 18.07 -8.93 -7.35
C PRO A 419 17.18 -9.47 -6.23
N THR A 420 15.87 -9.38 -6.40
CA THR A 420 14.90 -9.94 -5.45
C THR A 420 14.59 -11.38 -5.84
N ILE A 421 14.51 -12.28 -4.86
CA ILE A 421 14.17 -13.69 -5.08
C ILE A 421 12.71 -13.89 -4.69
N THR A 422 11.93 -14.45 -5.60
CA THR A 422 10.49 -14.71 -5.44
C THR A 422 10.17 -16.20 -5.33
N SER A 423 11.10 -17.07 -5.75
CA SER A 423 10.98 -18.52 -5.59
C SER A 423 12.37 -19.13 -5.38
N PRO A 424 12.56 -20.09 -4.47
CA PRO A 424 11.60 -20.60 -3.48
C PRO A 424 11.06 -19.50 -2.55
N ALA A 425 9.83 -19.68 -2.03
CA ALA A 425 9.14 -18.65 -1.24
C ALA A 425 9.80 -18.42 0.14
N ASP A 426 10.38 -19.47 0.71
CA ASP A 426 11.22 -19.43 1.90
C ASP A 426 12.32 -20.50 1.82
N PHE A 427 13.23 -20.45 2.79
CA PHE A 427 14.37 -21.38 2.91
C PHE A 427 14.41 -22.03 4.29
N LEU A 428 13.26 -22.15 4.94
CA LEU A 428 13.16 -22.63 6.33
C LEU A 428 13.36 -24.13 6.42
N THR A 429 12.76 -24.90 5.51
CA THR A 429 12.91 -26.36 5.47
C THR A 429 14.04 -26.76 4.54
N PRO A 430 14.88 -27.76 4.91
CA PRO A 430 15.88 -28.28 3.99
C PRO A 430 15.27 -28.84 2.71
N PHE A 431 15.89 -28.52 1.57
CA PHE A 431 15.55 -29.10 0.27
C PHE A 431 15.97 -30.56 0.22
N THR A 432 15.15 -31.38 -0.41
CA THR A 432 15.44 -32.81 -0.59
C THR A 432 16.02 -33.12 -1.96
N THR A 433 16.10 -32.10 -2.82
CA THR A 433 16.75 -32.16 -4.12
C THR A 433 18.03 -31.34 -4.10
N THR A 434 19.07 -31.86 -4.75
CA THR A 434 20.32 -31.13 -4.96
C THR A 434 20.26 -30.15 -6.12
N THR A 435 19.14 -30.10 -6.85
CA THR A 435 18.90 -29.12 -7.92
C THR A 435 17.72 -28.26 -7.54
N ILE A 436 17.97 -26.95 -7.46
CA ILE A 436 17.00 -25.95 -7.00
C ILE A 436 16.88 -24.89 -8.08
N THR A 437 15.65 -24.54 -8.44
CA THR A 437 15.38 -23.44 -9.37
C THR A 437 14.97 -22.21 -8.58
N PHE A 438 15.75 -21.15 -8.74
CA PHE A 438 15.47 -19.85 -8.18
C PHE A 438 14.83 -18.98 -9.24
N SER A 439 13.84 -18.19 -8.86
CA SER A 439 13.25 -17.17 -9.70
C SER A 439 13.13 -15.88 -8.92
N GLY A 440 13.09 -14.76 -9.63
CA GLY A 440 13.10 -13.46 -9.01
C GLY A 440 12.84 -12.32 -9.96
N THR A 441 13.00 -11.10 -9.44
CA THR A 441 12.99 -9.87 -10.22
C THR A 441 14.31 -9.12 -10.05
N ALA A 442 14.66 -8.29 -11.01
CA ALA A 442 15.80 -7.39 -10.92
C ALA A 442 15.44 -6.04 -11.55
N SER A 443 16.23 -4.99 -11.28
CA SER A 443 16.03 -3.68 -11.89
C SER A 443 15.91 -3.77 -13.41
N ALA A 444 15.13 -2.87 -14.03
CA ALA A 444 15.05 -2.74 -15.49
C ALA A 444 16.41 -2.50 -16.18
N SER A 445 17.40 -2.01 -15.44
CA SER A 445 18.78 -1.85 -15.91
C SER A 445 19.62 -3.13 -15.86
N THR A 446 19.18 -4.16 -15.12
CA THR A 446 19.94 -5.42 -14.96
C THR A 446 19.86 -6.25 -16.23
N THR A 447 21.03 -6.66 -16.74
CA THR A 447 21.13 -7.58 -17.88
C THR A 447 21.25 -9.03 -17.44
N GLN A 448 21.92 -9.29 -16.30
CA GLN A 448 22.20 -10.63 -15.81
C GLN A 448 22.12 -10.71 -14.28
N VAL A 449 21.61 -11.84 -13.78
CA VAL A 449 21.75 -12.26 -12.38
C VAL A 449 22.71 -13.44 -12.31
N PHE A 450 23.64 -13.42 -11.35
CA PHE A 450 24.65 -14.46 -11.19
C PHE A 450 24.97 -14.79 -9.73
N VAL A 451 25.52 -15.99 -9.51
CA VAL A 451 25.92 -16.53 -8.21
C VAL A 451 27.40 -16.91 -8.25
N PRO A 452 28.30 -16.10 -7.63
CA PRO A 452 29.74 -16.32 -7.68
C PRO A 452 30.18 -17.66 -7.11
N GLU A 453 29.57 -18.10 -6.01
CA GLU A 453 29.92 -19.34 -5.31
C GLU A 453 29.67 -20.59 -6.16
N MET A 454 28.82 -20.48 -7.19
CA MET A 454 28.40 -21.57 -8.06
C MET A 454 29.04 -21.48 -9.45
N ASN A 455 30.36 -21.23 -9.50
CA ASN A 455 31.13 -21.04 -10.74
C ASN A 455 30.55 -19.93 -11.64
N ASN A 456 30.06 -18.83 -11.03
CA ASN A 456 29.35 -17.76 -11.74
C ASN A 456 28.13 -18.26 -12.55
N ALA A 457 27.39 -19.24 -12.01
CA ALA A 457 26.10 -19.64 -12.57
C ALA A 457 25.23 -18.39 -12.74
N SER A 458 24.69 -18.20 -13.95
CA SER A 458 24.05 -16.94 -14.31
C SER A 458 22.89 -17.13 -15.27
N THR A 459 22.02 -16.12 -15.31
CA THR A 459 20.83 -16.08 -16.17
C THR A 459 20.57 -14.64 -16.62
N THR A 460 20.00 -14.47 -17.81
CA THR A 460 19.59 -13.15 -18.32
C THR A 460 18.27 -12.71 -17.69
N VAL A 461 18.13 -11.41 -17.43
CA VAL A 461 16.85 -10.83 -17.00
C VAL A 461 15.97 -10.58 -18.23
N GLY A 462 14.72 -11.01 -18.16
CA GLY A 462 13.71 -10.82 -19.21
C GLY A 462 13.21 -9.37 -19.30
N GLU A 463 12.52 -9.05 -20.39
CA GLU A 463 11.94 -7.71 -20.63
C GLU A 463 10.89 -7.31 -19.57
N ASP A 464 10.30 -8.30 -18.90
CA ASP A 464 9.37 -8.14 -17.77
C ASP A 464 10.09 -8.03 -16.41
N GLN A 465 11.42 -7.85 -16.42
CA GLN A 465 12.29 -7.79 -15.24
C GLN A 465 12.39 -9.10 -14.45
N SER A 466 11.86 -10.21 -14.97
CA SER A 466 11.94 -11.52 -14.32
C SER A 466 13.25 -12.24 -14.66
N TRP A 467 13.71 -13.08 -13.75
CA TRP A 467 14.84 -13.98 -13.99
C TRP A 467 14.58 -15.36 -13.39
N THR A 468 15.22 -16.38 -13.94
CA THR A 468 15.17 -17.74 -13.41
C THR A 468 16.53 -18.41 -13.59
N LEU A 469 17.07 -18.97 -12.51
CA LEU A 469 18.37 -19.61 -12.44
C LEU A 469 18.26 -20.96 -11.73
N THR A 470 18.58 -22.04 -12.42
CA THR A 470 18.68 -23.38 -11.82
C THR A 470 20.12 -23.64 -11.38
N ILE A 471 20.29 -24.03 -10.12
CA ILE A 471 21.59 -24.32 -9.51
C ILE A 471 21.60 -25.80 -9.06
N SER A 472 22.67 -26.51 -9.40
CA SER A 472 22.92 -27.87 -8.92
C SER A 472 24.05 -27.86 -7.88
N PHE A 473 23.74 -28.37 -6.70
CA PHE A 473 24.64 -28.50 -5.56
C PHE A 473 25.25 -29.91 -5.55
N THR A 474 26.51 -30.01 -5.21
CA THR A 474 27.26 -31.29 -5.16
C THR A 474 27.46 -31.81 -3.74
N THR A 475 27.11 -31.02 -2.73
CA THR A 475 27.27 -31.34 -1.32
C THR A 475 25.94 -31.17 -0.58
N LEU A 476 25.72 -32.04 0.40
CA LEU A 476 24.62 -31.92 1.36
C LEU A 476 25.05 -30.99 2.50
N GLY A 477 24.09 -30.44 3.23
CA GLY A 477 24.31 -29.55 4.36
C GLY A 477 23.82 -28.13 4.12
N THR A 478 24.22 -27.22 5.01
CA THR A 478 23.83 -25.79 4.94
C THR A 478 24.86 -24.97 4.20
N THR A 479 24.40 -24.15 3.26
CA THR A 479 25.25 -23.22 2.50
C THR A 479 24.59 -21.86 2.37
N THR A 480 25.41 -20.82 2.17
CA THR A 480 24.94 -19.48 1.82
C THR A 480 25.48 -19.12 0.44
N ILE A 481 24.58 -18.74 -0.46
CA ILE A 481 24.90 -18.27 -1.80
C ILE A 481 24.45 -16.83 -1.96
N ASN A 482 25.17 -16.06 -2.77
CA ASN A 482 24.88 -14.65 -2.98
C ASN A 482 24.38 -14.43 -4.40
N PHE A 483 23.17 -13.89 -4.55
CA PHE A 483 22.66 -13.45 -5.84
C PHE A 483 23.05 -12.00 -6.07
N LEU A 484 23.76 -11.74 -7.17
CA LEU A 484 24.12 -10.40 -7.59
C LEU A 484 23.52 -10.12 -8.97
N ALA A 485 23.15 -8.87 -9.20
CA ALA A 485 22.73 -8.35 -10.49
C ALA A 485 23.90 -7.61 -11.12
N THR A 486 23.96 -7.62 -12.46
CA THR A 486 24.86 -6.75 -13.24
C THR A 486 24.14 -6.23 -14.47
N ASP A 487 24.50 -5.02 -14.89
CA ASP A 487 24.14 -4.44 -16.19
C ASP A 487 25.26 -4.61 -17.24
N GLY A 488 26.39 -5.24 -16.86
CA GLY A 488 27.61 -5.37 -17.65
C GLY A 488 28.73 -4.38 -17.28
N LEU A 489 28.43 -3.35 -16.46
CA LEU A 489 29.38 -2.35 -15.98
C LEU A 489 29.42 -2.29 -14.45
N LEU A 490 28.26 -2.34 -13.79
CA LEU A 490 28.08 -2.31 -12.36
C LEU A 490 27.62 -3.67 -11.83
N VAL A 491 27.95 -3.96 -10.57
CA VAL A 491 27.48 -5.13 -9.84
C VAL A 491 26.72 -4.64 -8.62
N SER A 492 25.56 -5.23 -8.34
CA SER A 492 24.74 -4.87 -7.19
C SER A 492 25.36 -5.32 -5.87
N GLU A 493 24.81 -4.86 -4.75
CA GLU A 493 24.95 -5.58 -3.48
C GLU A 493 24.37 -7.00 -3.60
N ALA A 494 24.80 -7.90 -2.72
CA ALA A 494 24.34 -9.28 -2.71
C ALA A 494 22.97 -9.42 -2.05
N THR A 495 22.12 -10.27 -2.63
CA THR A 495 20.98 -10.89 -1.95
C THR A 495 21.41 -12.25 -1.42
N PRO A 496 21.81 -12.37 -0.14
CA PRO A 496 22.25 -13.63 0.43
C PRO A 496 21.06 -14.57 0.66
N VAL A 497 21.23 -15.83 0.26
CA VAL A 497 20.31 -16.92 0.59
C VAL A 497 21.07 -17.99 1.33
N THR A 498 20.67 -18.24 2.56
CA THR A 498 21.09 -19.42 3.31
C THR A 498 20.04 -20.52 3.13
N LEU A 499 20.46 -21.67 2.64
CA LEU A 499 19.60 -22.84 2.43
C LEU A 499 20.30 -24.12 2.90
N ALA A 500 19.52 -25.16 3.15
CA ALA A 500 20.02 -26.47 3.52
C ALA A 500 19.53 -27.55 2.55
N ILE A 501 20.37 -28.55 2.27
CA ILE A 501 20.02 -29.71 1.45
C ILE A 501 20.24 -30.96 2.29
N ALA A 502 19.19 -31.77 2.45
CA ALA A 502 19.19 -32.97 3.28
C ALA A 502 18.77 -34.21 2.48
N GLU A 503 19.13 -35.40 2.97
CA GLU A 503 18.62 -36.66 2.44
C GLU A 503 17.17 -36.91 2.87
N GLU A 504 16.38 -37.55 2.00
CA GLU A 504 15.04 -38.04 2.35
C GLU A 504 15.11 -39.23 3.33
N PRO A 505 14.17 -39.37 4.28
CA PRO A 505 12.98 -38.54 4.49
C PRO A 505 13.25 -37.27 5.32
N VAL A 506 12.55 -36.18 5.00
CA VAL A 506 12.55 -34.96 5.82
C VAL A 506 12.14 -35.27 7.26
N ARG A 507 12.97 -34.89 8.22
CA ARG A 507 12.69 -35.04 9.65
C ARG A 507 11.67 -34.01 10.09
N GLN A 508 10.67 -34.43 10.87
CA GLN A 508 9.66 -33.51 11.41
C GLN A 508 10.03 -33.08 12.83
N ILE A 509 9.99 -31.77 13.08
CA ILE A 509 10.12 -31.20 14.41
C ILE A 509 8.72 -30.85 14.92
N PHE A 510 8.44 -31.23 16.15
CA PHE A 510 7.23 -30.85 16.87
C PHE A 510 7.63 -29.83 17.94
N LEU A 511 7.11 -28.61 17.83
CA LEU A 511 7.24 -27.55 18.82
C LEU A 511 5.88 -27.37 19.52
N GLU A 512 5.85 -27.65 20.82
CA GLU A 512 4.63 -27.74 21.62
C GLU A 512 4.72 -26.87 22.87
N SER A 513 3.57 -26.40 23.33
CA SER A 513 3.38 -25.75 24.63
C SER A 513 2.31 -26.52 25.39
N SER A 514 2.58 -26.88 26.64
CA SER A 514 1.63 -27.59 27.50
C SER A 514 0.40 -26.74 27.86
N ASP A 515 0.50 -25.42 27.68
CA ASP A 515 -0.57 -24.47 27.96
C ASP A 515 -1.48 -24.19 26.75
N CYS A 516 -1.24 -24.82 25.59
CA CYS A 516 -2.13 -24.68 24.44
C CYS A 516 -3.50 -25.28 24.74
N ASP A 517 -4.56 -24.50 24.49
CA ASP A 517 -5.93 -24.95 24.66
C ASP A 517 -6.29 -26.02 23.62
N GLN A 518 -6.63 -27.22 24.08
CA GLN A 518 -6.87 -28.37 23.22
C GLN A 518 -8.14 -28.26 22.36
N ASN A 519 -9.07 -27.37 22.70
CA ASN A 519 -10.29 -27.20 21.92
C ASN A 519 -10.11 -26.21 20.79
N PHE A 520 -9.43 -25.08 21.06
CA PHE A 520 -9.24 -24.00 20.09
C PHE A 520 -7.96 -24.11 19.27
N THR A 521 -7.08 -25.05 19.59
CA THR A 521 -5.90 -25.37 18.79
C THR A 521 -6.31 -26.28 17.64
N ASP A 522 -6.24 -25.78 16.40
CA ASP A 522 -6.38 -26.66 15.24
C ASP A 522 -5.14 -27.54 15.12
N SER A 523 -5.35 -28.86 15.08
CA SER A 523 -4.29 -29.85 14.87
C SER A 523 -3.71 -29.82 13.45
N ALA A 524 -4.44 -29.27 12.47
CA ALA A 524 -4.00 -29.17 11.07
C ALA A 524 -3.12 -27.93 10.83
N ASP A 525 -3.56 -26.75 11.31
CA ASP A 525 -2.87 -25.47 11.08
C ASP A 525 -1.90 -25.07 12.22
N GLY A 526 -2.00 -25.71 13.39
CA GLY A 526 -0.99 -25.63 14.42
C GLY A 526 -1.00 -24.36 15.28
N HIS A 527 -2.07 -23.57 15.31
CA HIS A 527 -2.19 -22.36 16.16
C HIS A 527 -2.37 -22.72 17.64
N CYS A 528 -1.64 -22.06 18.55
CA CYS A 528 -1.77 -22.31 19.98
C CYS A 528 -2.38 -21.11 20.73
N LEU A 529 -3.54 -21.32 21.35
CA LEU A 529 -4.19 -20.31 22.18
C LEU A 529 -3.98 -20.63 23.66
N ILE A 530 -3.39 -19.69 24.39
CA ILE A 530 -3.10 -19.79 25.82
C ILE A 530 -4.10 -18.94 26.57
N LEU A 531 -5.02 -19.59 27.29
CA LEU A 531 -6.14 -18.94 27.99
C LEU A 531 -5.80 -18.60 29.45
N GLY A 532 -6.70 -17.83 30.08
CA GLY A 532 -6.69 -17.60 31.53
C GLY A 532 -5.69 -16.53 31.98
N SER A 533 -5.35 -15.57 31.12
CA SER A 533 -4.40 -14.49 31.43
C SER A 533 -3.02 -14.98 31.86
N LYS A 534 -2.60 -16.17 31.42
CA LYS A 534 -1.22 -16.63 31.63
C LYS A 534 -0.26 -15.69 30.92
N THR A 535 0.84 -15.36 31.58
CA THR A 535 1.90 -14.47 31.06
C THR A 535 3.15 -15.23 30.66
N GLN A 536 3.17 -16.55 30.83
CA GLN A 536 4.28 -17.42 30.45
C GLN A 536 3.77 -18.81 30.07
N THR A 537 4.56 -19.54 29.27
CA THR A 537 4.35 -20.95 28.95
C THR A 537 5.68 -21.70 28.85
N THR A 538 5.66 -23.00 29.09
CA THR A 538 6.80 -23.89 28.85
C THR A 538 6.70 -24.51 27.46
N LEU A 539 7.75 -24.29 26.67
CA LEU A 539 7.95 -24.90 25.36
C LEU A 539 8.78 -26.17 25.49
N SER A 540 8.34 -27.20 24.79
CA SER A 540 9.07 -28.45 24.62
C SER A 540 9.10 -28.81 23.14
N TRP A 541 10.14 -29.51 22.71
CA TRP A 541 10.24 -29.99 21.34
C TRP A 541 10.81 -31.39 21.23
N ARG A 542 10.42 -32.08 20.16
CA ARG A 542 10.95 -33.39 19.79
C ARG A 542 11.13 -33.47 18.27
N ILE A 543 12.01 -34.37 17.84
CA ILE A 543 12.18 -34.72 16.43
C ILE A 543 11.65 -36.14 16.21
N SER A 544 11.29 -36.47 14.96
CA SER A 544 10.72 -37.76 14.58
C SER A 544 11.68 -38.96 14.71
N ASP A 545 12.99 -38.73 14.88
CA ASP A 545 13.99 -39.78 15.08
C ASP A 545 14.61 -39.74 16.49
N SER A 546 15.48 -40.72 16.80
CA SER A 546 16.06 -40.91 18.12
C SER A 546 17.51 -40.42 18.25
N GLN A 547 18.00 -39.56 17.35
CA GLN A 547 19.36 -39.03 17.44
C GLN A 547 19.41 -37.74 18.27
N GLU A 548 20.59 -37.42 18.79
CA GLU A 548 20.83 -36.16 19.49
C GLU A 548 21.18 -35.04 18.51
N TYR A 549 20.51 -33.91 18.66
CA TYR A 549 20.71 -32.71 17.85
C TYR A 549 20.87 -31.48 18.72
N SER A 550 21.49 -30.45 18.15
CA SER A 550 21.49 -29.13 18.75
C SER A 550 20.33 -28.30 18.21
N TYR A 551 19.74 -27.44 19.04
CA TYR A 551 18.59 -26.64 18.65
C TYR A 551 18.85 -25.16 18.88
N LYS A 552 18.22 -24.32 18.05
CA LYS A 552 18.12 -22.88 18.25
C LYS A 552 16.66 -22.45 18.14
N LEU A 553 16.16 -21.83 19.20
CA LEU A 553 14.81 -21.28 19.27
C LEU A 553 14.88 -19.76 19.09
N TYR A 554 14.08 -19.22 18.18
CA TYR A 554 13.98 -17.79 17.93
C TYR A 554 12.55 -17.28 18.08
N ARG A 555 12.42 -16.00 18.42
CA ARG A 555 11.21 -15.21 18.20
C ARG A 555 11.40 -14.37 16.93
N PHE A 556 10.42 -14.35 16.03
CA PHE A 556 10.50 -13.55 14.81
C PHE A 556 9.29 -12.65 14.56
N ALA A 557 8.20 -12.85 15.29
CA ALA A 557 6.99 -12.04 15.14
C ALA A 557 6.30 -11.81 16.49
N GLU A 558 5.65 -10.65 16.62
CA GLU A 558 4.86 -10.25 17.80
C GLU A 558 3.41 -9.90 17.46
N ASN A 559 3.06 -9.97 16.19
CA ASN A 559 1.71 -9.81 15.66
C ASN A 559 1.51 -10.75 14.47
N TRP A 560 0.25 -10.98 14.10
CA TRP A 560 -0.09 -11.93 13.04
C TRP A 560 0.45 -11.54 11.67
N THR A 561 0.48 -10.25 11.35
CA THR A 561 0.98 -9.75 10.07
C THR A 561 2.45 -10.13 9.88
N ASP A 562 3.29 -9.91 10.90
CA ASP A 562 4.68 -10.32 10.89
C ASP A 562 4.82 -11.84 10.80
N TYR A 563 3.99 -12.60 11.54
CA TYR A 563 4.06 -14.06 11.54
C TYR A 563 3.72 -14.66 10.16
N ASN A 564 2.68 -14.14 9.51
CA ASN A 564 2.12 -14.72 8.30
C ASN A 564 2.65 -14.10 6.99
N GLN A 565 3.19 -12.87 7.03
CA GLN A 565 3.54 -12.13 5.81
C GLN A 565 5.01 -11.70 5.73
N ARG A 566 5.75 -11.67 6.85
CA ARG A 566 7.14 -11.19 6.85
C ARG A 566 8.11 -12.36 6.66
N PRO A 567 8.96 -12.36 5.62
CA PRO A 567 9.98 -13.39 5.45
C PRO A 567 10.92 -13.44 6.65
N ILE A 568 11.18 -14.63 7.19
CA ILE A 568 12.10 -14.81 8.31
C ILE A 568 13.55 -14.69 7.80
N ASN A 569 14.33 -13.80 8.39
CA ASN A 569 15.71 -13.55 8.03
C ASN A 569 16.54 -13.19 9.28
N PRO A 570 17.88 -13.11 9.18
CA PRO A 570 18.74 -12.85 10.34
C PRO A 570 18.46 -11.52 11.05
N ASN A 571 17.85 -10.53 10.39
CA ASN A 571 17.60 -9.20 10.96
C ASN A 571 16.29 -9.11 11.75
N ASN A 572 15.35 -10.04 11.55
CA ASN A 572 14.05 -10.03 12.24
C ASN A 572 13.84 -11.20 13.20
N LYS A 573 14.78 -12.15 13.30
CA LYS A 573 14.74 -13.22 14.30
C LYS A 573 15.66 -12.92 15.49
N VAL A 574 15.14 -13.10 16.70
CA VAL A 574 15.85 -12.92 17.97
C VAL A 574 16.05 -14.28 18.64
N LEU A 575 17.31 -14.66 18.90
CA LEU A 575 17.63 -15.94 19.56
C LEU A 575 17.14 -15.92 21.01
N LEU A 576 16.32 -16.90 21.37
CA LEU A 576 15.77 -17.09 22.72
C LEU A 576 16.55 -18.15 23.50
N ALA A 577 16.85 -19.28 22.86
CA ALA A 577 17.48 -20.42 23.52
C ALA A 577 18.34 -21.26 22.57
N THR A 578 19.30 -21.96 23.15
CA THR A 578 20.13 -22.97 22.48
C THR A 578 20.18 -24.25 23.31
N GLY A 579 20.11 -25.41 22.67
CA GLY A 579 20.18 -26.72 23.34
C GLY A 579 18.84 -27.48 23.36
N GLY A 580 18.81 -28.67 23.96
CA GLY A 580 17.66 -29.60 23.89
C GLY A 580 16.75 -29.65 25.13
N SER A 581 16.78 -28.62 25.98
CA SER A 581 15.94 -28.56 27.20
C SER A 581 14.73 -27.66 26.99
N ASP A 582 13.65 -27.93 27.75
CA ASP A 582 12.47 -27.08 27.81
C ASP A 582 12.82 -25.59 28.02
N PHE A 583 12.02 -24.70 27.42
CA PHE A 583 12.22 -23.25 27.49
C PHE A 583 10.97 -22.55 28.01
N VAL A 584 11.13 -21.69 29.02
CA VAL A 584 10.03 -20.86 29.53
C VAL A 584 9.97 -19.56 28.73
N LEU A 585 8.91 -19.42 27.93
CA LEU A 585 8.62 -18.22 27.16
C LEU A 585 7.75 -17.27 27.98
N ASN A 586 8.20 -16.03 28.13
CA ASN A 586 7.38 -14.95 28.70
C ASN A 586 6.65 -14.17 27.58
N LYS A 587 5.38 -13.86 27.83
CA LYS A 587 4.56 -12.96 27.02
C LYS A 587 5.24 -11.58 26.94
N ASN A 588 5.21 -10.95 25.77
CA ASN A 588 5.57 -9.53 25.66
C ASN A 588 4.42 -8.65 26.19
N GLU A 589 4.70 -7.67 27.05
CA GLU A 589 3.67 -6.76 27.58
C GLU A 589 2.95 -5.98 26.48
N SER A 590 3.61 -5.72 25.35
CA SER A 590 3.05 -4.97 24.22
C SER A 590 2.43 -5.84 23.13
N ALA A 591 2.45 -7.17 23.26
CA ALA A 591 1.99 -8.08 22.22
C ALA A 591 1.30 -9.34 22.76
N ASP A 592 0.17 -9.69 22.14
CA ASP A 592 -0.60 -10.89 22.48
C ASP A 592 -0.12 -12.13 21.70
N LEU A 593 0.71 -11.98 20.67
CA LEU A 593 1.26 -13.08 19.88
C LEU A 593 2.77 -13.23 20.11
N ALA A 594 3.24 -14.47 20.15
CA ALA A 594 4.64 -14.82 19.91
C ALA A 594 4.76 -15.79 18.72
N GLY A 595 5.37 -15.32 17.63
CA GLY A 595 5.78 -16.15 16.50
C GLY A 595 7.18 -16.71 16.70
N LEU A 596 7.30 -18.04 16.69
CA LEU A 596 8.51 -18.77 17.01
C LEU A 596 9.03 -19.56 15.81
N LEU A 597 10.36 -19.65 15.70
CA LEU A 597 11.07 -20.52 14.77
C LEU A 597 12.00 -21.43 15.58
N LEU A 598 11.89 -22.74 15.40
CA LEU A 598 12.81 -23.73 15.97
C LEU A 598 13.61 -24.37 14.84
N GLU A 599 14.95 -24.28 14.94
CA GLU A 599 15.92 -24.87 14.01
C GLU A 599 16.66 -26.02 14.72
N ALA A 600 16.80 -27.18 14.07
CA ALA A 600 17.61 -28.31 14.56
C ALA A 600 18.84 -28.54 13.67
N TYR A 601 19.97 -28.87 14.30
CA TYR A 601 21.27 -29.06 13.63
C TYR A 601 21.96 -30.37 14.03
N ASP A 602 22.63 -31.00 13.07
CA ASP A 602 23.50 -32.17 13.30
C ASP A 602 24.83 -31.82 14.01
N GLY A 603 25.66 -32.84 14.26
CA GLY A 603 26.96 -32.69 14.93
C GLY A 603 27.99 -31.90 14.12
N GLU A 604 27.78 -31.80 12.81
CA GLU A 604 28.56 -31.03 11.86
C GLU A 604 28.06 -29.58 11.71
N GLY A 605 26.91 -29.24 12.31
CA GLY A 605 26.32 -27.90 12.30
C GLY A 605 25.41 -27.59 11.12
N ASN A 606 24.97 -28.61 10.36
CA ASN A 606 24.02 -28.44 9.26
C ASN A 606 22.59 -28.40 9.79
N LEU A 607 21.78 -27.49 9.25
CA LEU A 607 20.34 -27.45 9.49
C LEU A 607 19.68 -28.70 8.89
N ILE A 608 19.03 -29.50 9.74
CA ILE A 608 18.39 -30.77 9.35
C ILE A 608 16.87 -30.71 9.34
N ALA A 609 16.27 -29.75 10.05
CA ALA A 609 14.85 -29.50 10.07
C ALA A 609 14.56 -28.16 10.77
N SER A 610 13.41 -27.57 10.47
CA SER A 610 12.88 -26.43 11.20
C SER A 610 11.35 -26.48 11.28
N THR A 611 10.75 -25.71 12.17
CA THR A 611 9.30 -25.52 12.26
C THR A 611 8.96 -24.16 12.85
N THR A 612 7.80 -23.62 12.50
CA THR A 612 7.25 -22.39 13.08
C THR A 612 6.05 -22.68 13.97
N LYS A 613 5.83 -21.83 14.97
CA LYS A 613 4.68 -21.92 15.87
C LYS A 613 4.25 -20.54 16.33
N ASP A 614 2.96 -20.24 16.24
CA ASP A 614 2.35 -19.07 16.86
C ASP A 614 1.69 -19.42 18.19
N LEU A 615 1.92 -18.56 19.19
CA LEU A 615 1.35 -18.66 20.52
C LEU A 615 0.60 -17.38 20.85
N TRP A 616 -0.69 -17.48 21.16
CA TRP A 616 -1.57 -16.36 21.48
C TRP A 616 -1.88 -16.32 22.98
N PHE A 617 -1.42 -15.30 23.68
CA PHE A 617 -1.65 -15.11 25.11
C PHE A 617 -2.90 -14.28 25.37
N LEU A 618 -4.00 -14.97 25.64
CA LEU A 618 -5.30 -14.34 25.76
C LEU A 618 -5.64 -14.01 27.20
N THR A 619 -6.02 -12.75 27.41
CA THR A 619 -6.58 -12.31 28.68
C THR A 619 -8.03 -12.76 28.87
N ARG A 620 -8.66 -13.29 27.81
CA ARG A 620 -10.07 -13.68 27.74
C ARG A 620 -10.32 -14.87 26.86
N GLY A 621 -11.56 -15.37 26.86
CA GLY A 621 -12.02 -16.37 25.92
C GLY A 621 -11.82 -15.92 24.47
N PRO A 622 -11.49 -16.85 23.56
CA PRO A 622 -11.27 -16.53 22.15
C PRO A 622 -12.56 -16.30 21.36
N ILE A 623 -13.70 -16.68 21.93
CA ILE A 623 -15.04 -16.49 21.40
C ILE A 623 -15.85 -15.77 22.47
N TYR A 624 -16.66 -14.80 22.07
CA TYR A 624 -17.48 -14.01 22.99
C TYR A 624 -18.90 -13.79 22.48
N LEU A 625 -19.82 -13.53 23.41
CA LEU A 625 -21.21 -13.16 23.13
C LEU A 625 -21.26 -11.72 22.61
N SER A 626 -21.66 -11.53 21.36
CA SER A 626 -21.67 -10.25 20.65
C SER A 626 -23.00 -9.52 20.82
N GLU A 627 -24.09 -10.19 20.47
CA GLU A 627 -25.44 -9.61 20.40
C GLU A 627 -26.46 -10.64 20.88
N ILE A 628 -27.51 -10.16 21.53
CA ILE A 628 -28.67 -10.96 21.95
C ILE A 628 -29.92 -10.16 21.57
N GLY A 629 -30.80 -10.70 20.74
CA GLY A 629 -31.96 -9.94 20.28
C GLY A 629 -33.25 -10.74 20.13
N TRP A 630 -34.35 -10.00 19.92
CA TRP A 630 -35.70 -10.52 19.75
C TRP A 630 -36.53 -9.63 18.80
N ALA A 631 -37.39 -10.24 17.97
CA ALA A 631 -38.33 -9.54 17.09
C ALA A 631 -39.70 -9.28 17.79
N PRO A 632 -40.48 -8.24 17.44
CA PRO A 632 -41.65 -7.84 18.22
C PRO A 632 -42.87 -8.76 17.99
N THR A 633 -43.57 -9.09 19.08
CA THR A 633 -44.65 -10.09 19.14
C THR A 633 -46.08 -9.52 19.04
N THR A 634 -46.28 -8.22 18.81
CA THR A 634 -47.57 -7.57 19.13
C THR A 634 -48.66 -7.60 18.05
N THR A 635 -48.51 -8.34 16.94
CA THR A 635 -49.59 -8.47 15.92
C THR A 635 -49.86 -9.89 15.42
N GLU A 636 -49.22 -10.91 15.99
CA GLU A 636 -49.37 -12.28 15.48
C GLU A 636 -50.47 -13.06 16.21
N PRO A 637 -51.14 -14.02 15.54
CA PRO A 637 -52.03 -14.96 16.21
C PRO A 637 -51.23 -15.78 17.24
N ALA A 638 -51.90 -16.26 18.29
CA ALA A 638 -51.31 -17.12 19.32
C ALA A 638 -50.46 -18.24 18.68
N GLY A 639 -49.12 -18.10 18.78
CA GLY A 639 -48.15 -18.98 18.10
C GLY A 639 -46.81 -18.33 17.71
N ALA A 640 -46.69 -17.00 17.66
CA ALA A 640 -45.42 -16.30 17.36
C ALA A 640 -44.72 -15.76 18.64
N VAL A 641 -44.36 -16.69 19.52
CA VAL A 641 -43.49 -16.45 20.67
C VAL A 641 -42.12 -17.03 20.29
N GLY A 642 -40.99 -16.38 20.64
CA GLY A 642 -39.66 -17.01 20.48
C GLY A 642 -38.88 -16.71 19.20
N ASP A 643 -39.10 -15.55 18.56
CA ASP A 643 -38.20 -15.04 17.51
C ASP A 643 -36.99 -14.36 18.16
N GLU A 644 -36.05 -15.19 18.60
CA GLU A 644 -34.87 -14.83 19.40
C GLU A 644 -33.58 -15.26 18.68
N TRP A 645 -32.53 -14.46 18.80
CA TRP A 645 -31.20 -14.82 18.30
C TRP A 645 -30.10 -14.51 19.31
N ILE A 646 -29.02 -15.27 19.21
CA ILE A 646 -27.77 -15.07 19.94
C ILE A 646 -26.65 -15.02 18.90
N GLU A 647 -25.77 -14.04 19.01
CA GLU A 647 -24.61 -13.92 18.15
C GLU A 647 -23.31 -14.13 18.94
N LEU A 648 -22.42 -14.97 18.41
CA LEU A 648 -21.05 -15.09 18.88
C LEU A 648 -20.11 -14.35 17.93
N ALA A 649 -18.98 -13.87 18.44
CA ALA A 649 -17.94 -13.29 17.62
C ALA A 649 -16.52 -13.68 18.04
N HIS A 650 -15.59 -13.61 17.08
CA HIS A 650 -14.14 -13.65 17.30
C HIS A 650 -13.40 -12.79 16.26
N ASN A 651 -12.12 -12.49 16.52
CA ASN A 651 -11.27 -11.67 15.65
C ASN A 651 -9.98 -12.39 15.20
N PHE A 652 -9.95 -13.72 15.28
CA PHE A 652 -8.78 -14.49 14.87
C PHE A 652 -8.70 -14.64 13.34
N PRO A 653 -7.48 -14.68 12.79
CA PRO A 653 -7.25 -14.80 11.35
C PRO A 653 -7.34 -16.25 10.82
N PHE A 654 -7.80 -17.18 11.66
CA PHE A 654 -8.03 -18.59 11.39
C PHE A 654 -9.34 -19.04 12.03
N ALA A 655 -9.87 -20.18 11.59
CA ALA A 655 -11.11 -20.74 12.11
C ALA A 655 -10.94 -21.25 13.54
N LEU A 656 -12.01 -21.16 14.35
CA LEU A 656 -12.03 -21.70 15.71
C LEU A 656 -12.98 -22.88 15.81
N ASN A 657 -12.59 -23.93 16.54
CA ASN A 657 -13.45 -25.08 16.77
C ASN A 657 -14.49 -24.80 17.87
N LEU A 658 -15.76 -25.01 17.55
CA LEU A 658 -16.92 -24.82 18.45
C LEU A 658 -17.29 -26.08 19.23
N ALA A 659 -16.71 -27.25 18.90
CA ALA A 659 -17.04 -28.51 19.54
C ALA A 659 -16.91 -28.43 21.07
N GLY A 660 -17.86 -29.04 21.78
CA GLY A 660 -17.84 -29.12 23.25
C GLY A 660 -18.16 -27.80 23.98
N LEU A 661 -18.47 -26.73 23.24
CA LEU A 661 -18.96 -25.48 23.83
C LEU A 661 -20.49 -25.50 23.97
N LYS A 662 -20.97 -24.82 25.00
CA LYS A 662 -22.40 -24.63 25.28
C LYS A 662 -22.73 -23.19 25.64
N ILE A 663 -23.94 -22.75 25.27
CA ILE A 663 -24.53 -21.51 25.77
C ILE A 663 -25.60 -21.87 26.80
N LYS A 664 -25.47 -21.35 28.02
CA LYS A 664 -26.40 -21.61 29.12
C LYS A 664 -26.93 -20.33 29.75
N SER A 665 -28.20 -20.32 30.12
CA SER A 665 -28.76 -19.27 30.98
C SER A 665 -28.64 -19.63 32.47
N ALA A 666 -28.69 -18.63 33.35
CA ALA A 666 -28.58 -18.84 34.80
C ALA A 666 -29.77 -19.63 35.40
N ASP A 667 -30.95 -19.55 34.79
CA ASP A 667 -32.18 -20.25 35.17
C ASP A 667 -32.31 -21.65 34.52
N GLY A 668 -31.39 -22.02 33.62
CA GLY A 668 -31.37 -23.29 32.92
C GLY A 668 -32.40 -23.43 31.79
N GLN A 669 -33.08 -22.35 31.39
CA GLN A 669 -34.03 -22.35 30.27
C GLN A 669 -33.34 -22.42 28.90
N ILE A 670 -32.10 -21.93 28.81
CA ILE A 670 -31.22 -22.03 27.64
C ILE A 670 -30.09 -23.01 27.97
N ASP A 671 -29.91 -24.02 27.12
CA ASP A 671 -28.82 -25.00 27.11
C ASP A 671 -28.58 -25.46 25.66
N VAL A 672 -27.85 -24.63 24.89
CA VAL A 672 -27.51 -24.86 23.48
C VAL A 672 -26.14 -25.50 23.40
N THR A 673 -26.04 -26.67 22.78
CA THR A 673 -24.75 -27.28 22.42
C THR A 673 -24.32 -26.81 21.03
N LEU A 674 -23.14 -26.21 20.93
CA LEU A 674 -22.61 -25.74 19.65
C LEU A 674 -22.11 -26.93 18.80
N PRO A 675 -22.25 -26.86 17.47
CA PRO A 675 -21.82 -27.93 16.57
C PRO A 675 -20.30 -28.03 16.51
N SER A 676 -19.80 -29.14 15.96
CA SER A 676 -18.37 -29.31 15.69
C SER A 676 -17.89 -28.63 14.40
N THR A 677 -18.78 -27.94 13.68
CA THR A 677 -18.41 -27.18 12.49
C THR A 677 -17.54 -25.99 12.91
N PRO A 678 -16.43 -25.72 12.21
CA PRO A 678 -15.57 -24.58 12.54
C PRO A 678 -16.36 -23.26 12.49
N PHE A 679 -16.09 -22.38 13.45
CA PHE A 679 -16.39 -20.96 13.34
C PHE A 679 -15.40 -20.39 12.33
N GLU A 680 -15.85 -20.37 11.08
CA GLU A 680 -15.05 -19.95 9.94
C GLU A 680 -14.63 -18.49 10.04
N ARG A 681 -13.45 -18.20 9.51
CA ARG A 681 -12.98 -16.84 9.34
C ARG A 681 -13.70 -16.18 8.14
N ALA A 682 -14.03 -14.90 8.28
CA ALA A 682 -14.35 -14.01 7.18
C ALA A 682 -13.11 -13.79 6.30
N LEU A 683 -13.29 -13.83 4.97
CA LEU A 683 -12.19 -13.71 4.01
C LEU A 683 -11.36 -12.42 4.19
N ASN A 684 -11.90 -11.39 4.84
CA ASN A 684 -11.21 -10.16 5.21
C ASN A 684 -10.60 -10.27 6.63
N ILE A 685 -9.27 -10.09 6.72
CA ILE A 685 -8.48 -10.18 7.97
C ILE A 685 -8.81 -9.06 8.99
N TRP A 686 -9.60 -8.06 8.60
CA TRP A 686 -9.95 -6.91 9.44
C TRP A 686 -11.44 -6.83 9.80
N THR A 687 -12.23 -7.83 9.41
CA THR A 687 -13.64 -7.95 9.83
C THR A 687 -13.73 -8.95 10.97
N TYR A 688 -14.53 -8.63 11.99
CA TYR A 688 -14.92 -9.62 12.98
C TYR A 688 -15.71 -10.74 12.29
N ASN A 689 -15.56 -11.94 12.83
CA ASN A 689 -16.32 -13.10 12.41
C ASN A 689 -17.53 -13.20 13.34
N TYR A 690 -18.72 -13.29 12.76
CA TYR A 690 -19.98 -13.40 13.47
C TYR A 690 -20.61 -14.77 13.20
N TYR A 691 -21.11 -15.41 14.25
CA TYR A 691 -21.82 -16.68 14.20
C TYR A 691 -23.22 -16.47 14.74
N LEU A 692 -24.19 -16.39 13.82
CA LEU A 692 -25.58 -16.10 14.10
C LEU A 692 -26.32 -17.40 14.47
N ILE A 693 -26.88 -17.43 15.67
CA ILE A 693 -27.67 -18.55 16.18
C ILE A 693 -29.13 -18.10 16.33
N GLU A 694 -30.01 -18.70 15.56
CA GLU A 694 -31.45 -18.45 15.63
C GLU A 694 -32.18 -19.58 16.36
N ARG A 695 -33.20 -19.19 17.13
CA ARG A 695 -34.04 -20.14 17.84
C ARG A 695 -34.97 -20.88 16.89
N ASN A 696 -34.96 -22.21 16.96
CA ASN A 696 -35.83 -23.16 16.26
C ASN A 696 -35.73 -23.22 14.71
N ASN A 697 -35.66 -22.10 14.00
CA ASN A 697 -35.63 -22.06 12.54
C ASN A 697 -34.85 -20.86 12.02
N ASP A 698 -34.29 -21.02 10.82
CA ASP A 698 -33.55 -19.99 10.06
C ASP A 698 -34.54 -19.07 9.35
N GLY A 699 -35.11 -18.16 10.13
CA GLY A 699 -36.19 -17.27 9.72
C GLY A 699 -36.65 -16.36 10.85
N VAL A 700 -35.92 -16.27 11.96
CA VAL A 700 -36.09 -15.20 12.96
C VAL A 700 -35.71 -13.87 12.31
N ILE A 701 -34.57 -13.84 11.61
CA ILE A 701 -34.14 -12.75 10.74
C ILE A 701 -34.31 -13.23 9.30
N SER A 702 -35.38 -12.78 8.65
CA SER A 702 -35.90 -13.41 7.42
C SER A 702 -35.04 -13.21 6.16
N ASP A 703 -34.17 -12.21 6.15
CA ASP A 703 -33.32 -11.83 5.01
C ASP A 703 -31.82 -12.12 5.25
N ILE A 704 -31.44 -12.65 6.42
CA ILE A 704 -30.06 -12.99 6.78
C ILE A 704 -30.04 -14.43 7.30
N SER A 705 -29.37 -15.34 6.57
CA SER A 705 -29.24 -16.73 7.03
C SER A 705 -28.39 -16.84 8.30
N ALA A 706 -28.89 -17.62 9.25
CA ALA A 706 -28.21 -18.07 10.44
C ALA A 706 -27.13 -19.10 10.13
N ASP A 707 -26.08 -19.13 10.96
CA ASP A 707 -25.07 -20.20 10.93
C ASP A 707 -25.58 -21.45 11.67
N LEU A 708 -26.47 -21.26 12.65
CA LEU A 708 -27.13 -22.34 13.37
C LEU A 708 -28.59 -21.96 13.67
N ALA A 709 -29.53 -22.83 13.28
CA ALA A 709 -30.92 -22.75 13.71
C ALA A 709 -31.27 -23.97 14.56
N ILE A 710 -31.55 -23.77 15.86
CA ILE A 710 -31.74 -24.87 16.82
C ILE A 710 -32.68 -24.45 17.97
N PRO A 711 -33.45 -25.38 18.56
CA PRO A 711 -34.13 -25.12 19.84
C PRO A 711 -33.12 -24.72 20.92
N PHE A 712 -33.46 -23.73 21.74
CA PHE A 712 -32.54 -23.19 22.75
C PHE A 712 -32.41 -24.08 24.00
N SER A 713 -33.28 -25.07 24.17
CA SER A 713 -33.11 -26.15 25.13
C SER A 713 -33.88 -27.40 24.70
N ALA A 714 -33.63 -28.53 25.37
CA ALA A 714 -34.35 -29.78 25.09
C ALA A 714 -35.86 -29.72 25.42
N THR A 715 -36.26 -28.74 26.24
CA THR A 715 -37.66 -28.50 26.62
C THR A 715 -38.26 -27.29 25.88
N ASP A 716 -37.52 -26.69 24.95
CA ASP A 716 -37.98 -25.58 24.13
C ASP A 716 -39.07 -26.07 23.16
N ASP A 717 -40.32 -25.67 23.42
CA ASP A 717 -41.48 -25.97 22.57
C ASP A 717 -41.76 -24.88 21.52
N GLY A 718 -40.91 -23.85 21.47
CA GLY A 718 -41.07 -22.68 20.61
C GLY A 718 -42.29 -21.81 20.92
N ALA A 719 -43.03 -22.08 22.00
CA ALA A 719 -44.26 -21.38 22.36
C ALA A 719 -44.10 -20.55 23.66
N THR A 720 -43.17 -20.94 24.54
CA THR A 720 -42.79 -20.12 25.70
C THR A 720 -41.61 -19.20 25.40
N ASP A 721 -41.71 -17.94 25.85
CA ASP A 721 -40.58 -17.00 25.89
C ASP A 721 -39.55 -17.57 26.89
N LEU A 722 -38.37 -17.95 26.37
CA LEU A 722 -37.31 -18.58 27.18
C LEU A 722 -36.44 -17.54 27.89
N LEU A 723 -36.71 -16.26 27.66
CA LEU A 723 -36.01 -15.13 28.26
C LEU A 723 -36.81 -14.56 29.45
N THR A 724 -37.65 -15.40 30.09
CA THR A 724 -38.64 -15.01 31.10
C THR A 724 -38.18 -15.03 32.56
N ASP A 725 -36.87 -15.16 32.85
CA ASP A 725 -36.38 -15.16 34.22
C ASP A 725 -36.93 -13.96 35.02
N THR A 726 -37.54 -14.26 36.17
CA THR A 726 -38.11 -13.25 37.08
C THR A 726 -37.03 -12.59 37.94
N GLY A 727 -35.81 -13.16 37.99
CA GLY A 727 -34.64 -12.65 38.70
C GLY A 727 -33.63 -11.88 37.83
N GLY A 728 -33.84 -11.80 36.51
CA GLY A 728 -32.96 -11.13 35.54
C GLY A 728 -32.24 -12.11 34.60
N PHE A 729 -31.91 -11.67 33.38
CA PHE A 729 -31.37 -12.55 32.34
C PHE A 729 -29.83 -12.58 32.32
N LYS A 730 -29.24 -13.76 32.20
CA LYS A 730 -27.78 -13.93 32.11
C LYS A 730 -27.43 -15.14 31.23
N LEU A 731 -26.49 -14.95 30.29
CA LEU A 731 -25.92 -16.02 29.47
C LEU A 731 -24.45 -16.28 29.82
N LYS A 732 -24.04 -17.54 29.67
CA LYS A 732 -22.66 -17.99 29.72
C LYS A 732 -22.35 -18.84 28.50
N LEU A 733 -21.25 -18.53 27.84
CA LEU A 733 -20.58 -19.44 26.92
C LEU A 733 -19.58 -20.26 27.74
N ILE A 734 -19.78 -21.57 27.80
CA ILE A 734 -19.03 -22.48 28.66
C ILE A 734 -18.45 -23.65 27.88
N ARG A 735 -17.48 -24.31 28.50
CA ARG A 735 -17.01 -25.65 28.17
C ARG A 735 -17.21 -26.55 29.38
N GLU A 736 -17.79 -27.73 29.18
CA GLU A 736 -17.91 -28.73 30.25
C GLU A 736 -16.54 -29.36 30.56
N LYS A 737 -16.17 -29.43 31.84
CA LYS A 737 -14.91 -30.04 32.32
C LYS A 737 -15.21 -30.98 33.49
N GLY A 738 -15.40 -32.26 33.19
CA GLY A 738 -15.77 -33.27 34.20
C GLY A 738 -17.11 -32.93 34.86
N ASP A 739 -17.13 -32.81 36.18
CA ASP A 739 -18.33 -32.41 36.95
C ASP A 739 -18.50 -30.88 37.06
N GLY A 740 -17.63 -30.08 36.42
CA GLY A 740 -17.62 -28.62 36.47
C GLY A 740 -17.77 -27.95 35.10
N GLU A 741 -17.85 -26.63 35.13
CA GLU A 741 -17.96 -25.78 33.93
C GLU A 741 -16.82 -24.77 33.90
N GLU A 742 -16.21 -24.57 32.75
CA GLU A 742 -15.26 -23.49 32.48
C GLU A 742 -15.96 -22.40 31.67
N ILE A 743 -15.93 -21.18 32.18
CA ILE A 743 -16.55 -20.03 31.52
C ILE A 743 -15.55 -19.47 30.49
N ILE A 744 -15.97 -19.47 29.23
CA ILE A 744 -15.24 -18.85 28.12
C ILE A 744 -15.57 -17.35 28.06
N ASP A 745 -16.86 -17.03 28.15
CA ASP A 745 -17.38 -15.66 28.21
C ASP A 745 -18.78 -15.67 28.87
N GLU A 746 -19.21 -14.54 29.42
CA GLU A 746 -20.55 -14.43 30.03
C GLU A 746 -21.03 -12.99 30.07
N THR A 747 -22.35 -12.79 30.10
CA THR A 747 -22.99 -11.48 30.23
C THR A 747 -23.10 -11.05 31.71
N PRO A 748 -23.35 -9.76 32.02
CA PRO A 748 -23.92 -9.40 33.32
C PRO A 748 -25.31 -10.05 33.48
N THR A 749 -25.86 -9.93 34.68
CA THR A 749 -27.31 -10.11 34.87
C THR A 749 -28.03 -8.84 34.45
N PHE A 750 -28.89 -8.94 33.44
CA PHE A 750 -29.76 -7.85 32.99
C PHE A 750 -31.06 -7.87 33.80
N ASP A 751 -31.30 -6.85 34.63
CA ASP A 751 -32.54 -6.71 35.42
C ASP A 751 -33.75 -6.53 34.50
N ARG A 752 -34.81 -7.31 34.70
CA ARG A 752 -36.05 -7.24 33.89
C ARG A 752 -37.00 -6.12 34.34
N GLN A 753 -36.95 -5.72 35.61
CA GLN A 753 -37.89 -4.72 36.13
C GLN A 753 -37.43 -3.30 35.81
N CYS A 754 -36.17 -3.11 35.38
CA CYS A 754 -35.54 -1.80 35.19
C CYS A 754 -35.69 -0.88 36.42
N GLN A 755 -35.95 -1.43 37.62
CA GLN A 755 -36.42 -0.66 38.78
C GLN A 755 -35.28 -0.02 39.59
N SER A 756 -34.02 -0.21 39.18
CA SER A 756 -32.86 0.26 39.95
C SER A 756 -31.59 0.56 39.15
N LEU A 757 -31.69 0.91 37.87
CA LEU A 757 -30.51 1.15 37.04
C LEU A 757 -30.01 2.62 37.13
N PRO A 758 -28.70 2.86 37.36
CA PRO A 758 -28.04 4.13 37.06
C PRO A 758 -28.32 4.58 35.61
N THR A 759 -28.36 5.90 35.40
CA THR A 759 -28.58 6.48 34.07
C THR A 759 -27.56 5.96 33.05
N GLY A 760 -28.03 5.40 31.93
CA GLY A 760 -27.18 4.89 30.83
C GLY A 760 -26.86 3.39 30.86
N GLN A 761 -27.36 2.63 31.84
CA GLN A 761 -27.24 1.16 31.86
C GLN A 761 -28.44 0.48 31.20
N VAL A 762 -28.19 -0.68 30.57
CA VAL A 762 -29.23 -1.50 29.95
C VAL A 762 -29.85 -2.49 30.93
N CYS A 763 -31.18 -2.58 30.90
CA CYS A 763 -31.93 -3.69 31.50
C CYS A 763 -32.29 -4.73 30.45
N TRP A 764 -32.88 -5.83 30.90
CA TRP A 764 -33.60 -6.70 29.99
C TRP A 764 -34.92 -6.01 29.61
N PRO A 765 -35.13 -5.62 28.35
CA PRO A 765 -36.25 -4.77 27.96
C PRO A 765 -37.56 -5.57 27.82
N ASP A 766 -38.69 -4.86 27.87
CA ASP A 766 -40.01 -5.43 27.61
C ASP A 766 -40.16 -5.71 26.09
N PRO A 767 -40.51 -6.93 25.65
CA PRO A 767 -40.64 -7.32 24.23
C PRO A 767 -41.74 -6.58 23.44
N THR A 768 -42.36 -5.54 24.01
CA THR A 768 -43.53 -4.84 23.48
C THR A 768 -43.22 -3.65 22.55
N SER A 769 -41.94 -3.33 22.32
CA SER A 769 -41.50 -2.28 21.37
C SER A 769 -40.59 -2.88 20.29
N ALA A 770 -40.61 -2.28 19.10
CA ALA A 770 -40.05 -2.81 17.84
C ALA A 770 -38.74 -3.58 18.06
N GLY A 771 -38.69 -4.83 17.57
CA GLY A 771 -37.70 -5.86 17.93
C GLY A 771 -36.31 -5.32 18.14
N ASN A 772 -35.76 -5.56 19.31
CA ASN A 772 -34.57 -4.90 19.83
C ASN A 772 -33.49 -5.94 20.12
N SER A 773 -32.25 -5.51 20.17
CA SER A 773 -31.12 -6.29 20.65
C SER A 773 -30.34 -5.57 21.73
N ILE A 774 -29.62 -6.36 22.53
CA ILE A 774 -28.58 -5.92 23.44
C ILE A 774 -27.24 -6.30 22.82
N GLU A 775 -26.44 -5.29 22.52
CA GLU A 775 -25.18 -5.39 21.81
C GLU A 775 -24.01 -5.08 22.74
N ARG A 776 -22.93 -5.85 22.59
CA ARG A 776 -21.66 -5.55 23.25
C ARG A 776 -21.03 -4.32 22.57
N LYS A 777 -20.67 -3.31 23.38
CA LYS A 777 -19.99 -2.09 22.92
C LYS A 777 -18.58 -2.37 22.45
N GLN A 778 -17.74 -2.91 23.32
CA GLN A 778 -16.31 -3.08 23.06
C GLN A 778 -15.93 -4.54 23.28
N GLU A 779 -15.47 -5.19 22.23
CA GLU A 779 -15.01 -6.58 22.22
C GLU A 779 -13.84 -6.80 23.19
N TYR A 780 -12.96 -5.80 23.31
CA TYR A 780 -11.82 -5.80 24.24
C TYR A 780 -12.21 -5.37 25.65
N LYS A 781 -13.50 -5.22 26.01
CA LYS A 781 -13.98 -5.15 27.40
C LYS A 781 -14.75 -6.42 27.83
N SER A 782 -14.68 -6.76 29.11
CA SER A 782 -15.26 -8.01 29.63
C SER A 782 -16.77 -8.05 29.39
N GLY A 783 -17.29 -9.21 28.98
CA GLY A 783 -18.73 -9.45 28.87
C GLY A 783 -19.46 -9.26 30.21
N LEU A 784 -18.81 -9.47 31.35
CA LEU A 784 -19.42 -9.26 32.67
C LEU A 784 -19.68 -7.78 33.02
N ASN A 785 -19.03 -6.86 32.32
CA ASN A 785 -19.17 -5.44 32.61
C ASN A 785 -20.47 -4.93 32.01
N LEU A 786 -21.46 -4.62 32.85
CA LEU A 786 -22.75 -4.09 32.42
C LEU A 786 -22.64 -2.82 31.55
N ASN A 787 -21.64 -1.96 31.80
CA ASN A 787 -21.42 -0.74 31.00
C ASN A 787 -20.89 -1.04 29.59
N ASN A 788 -20.47 -2.28 29.32
CA ASN A 788 -20.03 -2.76 28.01
C ASN A 788 -21.19 -3.28 27.15
N TRP A 789 -22.44 -3.10 27.58
CA TRP A 789 -23.63 -3.49 26.83
C TRP A 789 -24.52 -2.28 26.60
N GLN A 790 -25.20 -2.26 25.46
CA GLN A 790 -26.18 -1.25 25.07
C GLN A 790 -27.33 -1.86 24.30
N TYR A 791 -28.45 -1.15 24.21
CA TYR A 791 -29.45 -1.46 23.20
C TYR A 791 -28.94 -1.07 21.83
N HIS A 792 -29.43 -1.72 20.77
CA HIS A 792 -29.30 -1.19 19.42
C HIS A 792 -29.77 0.27 19.39
N ARG A 793 -29.02 1.10 18.67
CA ARG A 793 -29.30 2.53 18.58
C ARG A 793 -30.28 2.85 17.44
N PRO A 794 -31.46 3.43 17.73
CA PRO A 794 -32.46 3.77 16.71
C PRO A 794 -31.97 4.71 15.60
N ASP A 795 -30.93 5.51 15.88
CA ASP A 795 -30.28 6.47 14.97
C ASP A 795 -29.14 5.86 14.13
N LYS A 796 -28.86 4.57 14.32
CA LYS A 796 -27.87 3.81 13.54
C LYS A 796 -28.57 2.90 12.54
N GLU A 797 -27.79 2.48 11.54
CA GLU A 797 -28.27 1.54 10.53
C GLU A 797 -28.77 0.26 11.20
N ARG A 798 -29.90 -0.22 10.69
CA ARG A 798 -30.55 -1.45 11.09
C ARG A 798 -30.23 -2.50 10.05
N TYR A 799 -29.92 -3.70 10.51
CA TYR A 799 -29.60 -4.81 9.63
C TYR A 799 -30.53 -5.96 9.93
N GLY A 800 -31.19 -6.47 8.89
CA GLY A 800 -32.13 -7.58 8.99
C GLY A 800 -33.60 -7.15 9.08
N LEU A 801 -34.47 -8.09 8.70
CA LEU A 801 -35.92 -7.97 8.69
C LEU A 801 -36.54 -9.09 9.53
N ASP A 802 -37.56 -8.76 10.32
CA ASP A 802 -38.41 -9.76 10.96
C ASP A 802 -39.23 -10.56 9.93
N ARG A 803 -39.95 -11.59 10.39
CA ARG A 803 -40.80 -12.44 9.54
C ARG A 803 -41.90 -11.70 8.77
N GLN A 804 -42.27 -10.51 9.21
CA GLN A 804 -43.27 -9.65 8.56
C GLN A 804 -42.61 -8.65 7.60
N GLY A 805 -41.29 -8.73 7.40
CA GLY A 805 -40.51 -7.86 6.54
C GLY A 805 -40.27 -6.47 7.12
N ARG A 806 -40.36 -6.29 8.44
CA ARG A 806 -40.09 -5.02 9.13
C ARG A 806 -38.64 -5.03 9.63
N GLU A 807 -37.98 -3.89 9.57
CA GLU A 807 -36.63 -3.74 10.12
C GLU A 807 -36.57 -4.09 11.61
N ILE A 808 -35.55 -4.84 12.00
CA ILE A 808 -35.20 -5.08 13.39
C ILE A 808 -34.22 -4.01 13.90
N TYR A 809 -34.22 -3.76 15.20
CA TYR A 809 -33.24 -2.92 15.89
C TYR A 809 -32.12 -3.84 16.38
N GLY A 810 -31.25 -4.23 15.46
CA GLY A 810 -30.08 -5.04 15.71
C GLY A 810 -29.07 -4.99 14.55
N THR A 811 -27.93 -5.64 14.75
CA THR A 811 -26.81 -5.71 13.79
C THR A 811 -26.35 -7.14 13.52
N PRO A 812 -27.24 -8.12 13.29
CA PRO A 812 -26.84 -9.49 13.03
C PRO A 812 -25.87 -9.59 11.85
N ARG A 813 -24.78 -10.34 12.08
CA ARG A 813 -23.65 -10.53 11.16
C ARG A 813 -22.90 -9.24 10.81
N GLN A 814 -23.11 -8.16 11.56
CA GLN A 814 -22.49 -6.86 11.36
C GLN A 814 -21.82 -6.38 12.65
N LYS A 815 -21.04 -5.31 12.52
CA LYS A 815 -20.45 -4.68 13.70
C LYS A 815 -21.54 -4.02 14.55
N ASN A 816 -21.62 -4.45 15.81
CA ASN A 816 -22.45 -3.84 16.84
C ASN A 816 -22.40 -2.32 16.81
N THR A 817 -23.55 -1.72 17.05
CA THR A 817 -23.65 -0.27 17.17
C THR A 817 -22.80 0.17 18.35
N LEU A 818 -21.95 1.16 18.12
CA LEU A 818 -21.25 1.83 19.19
C LEU A 818 -22.10 3.00 19.65
N GLU A 819 -22.24 3.17 20.96
CA GLU A 819 -22.25 4.51 21.50
C GLU A 819 -21.02 5.19 20.89
N PHE A 820 -21.25 6.16 20.00
CA PHE A 820 -20.46 7.36 20.16
C PHE A 820 -20.68 7.72 21.63
N LEU A 821 -19.71 7.37 22.48
CA LEU A 821 -19.26 8.29 23.49
C LEU A 821 -19.20 9.59 22.70
N SER A 822 -20.18 10.46 22.94
CA SER A 822 -19.99 11.88 22.75
C SER A 822 -18.60 12.15 23.30
N LEU A 823 -17.65 12.41 22.41
CA LEU A 823 -16.25 11.99 22.55
C LEU A 823 -15.67 12.46 23.90
N PHE A 824 -15.64 11.57 24.88
CA PHE A 824 -15.12 11.83 26.23
C PHE A 824 -13.73 11.31 26.39
#